data_AF-A0AB39SUJ9-F1
#
_entry.id   AF-A0AB39SUJ9-F1
#
_cell.length_a   1.000
_cell.length_b   1.000
_cell.length_c   1.000
_cell.angle_alpha   90.00
_cell.angle_beta   90.00
_cell.angle_gamma   90.00
#
_symmetry.space_group_name_H-M   'P 1'
#
loop_
_entity.id
_entity.type
_entity.pdbx_description
1 polymer ?
#
loop_
_entity_poly.entity_id
_entity_poly.type
_entity_poly.pdbx_seq_one_letter_code
_entity_poly.pdbx_strand_id
1 'polypeptide(L)'
;MRRRARSILAAASLLIAGVAAAPVAGAQPNDRDGGDALSVWRAEVTQEQVPLLLDAGADAHELTEQVPAKGSATVELFLTGRQAGQLRGQGVEIAEHSLTAQAEKRVAAAGDGVFRPYGGQGGLKQEILDTARANPGLTKVVSIGKTLKGQDILALKLTKGAPRTKDGSKPATLYMSNQHAREWITPEMTRRLMHYYLANYGKDERITRIVDSTELWFVLSANPDGYDFTHADPANRQWRKNLHDNDGDGRIGPGDGVDLNRNFAYKWGYDDEGSSPDPADETFRGKGPMSEPETRALDAFQKRIGFAYGINYHSAAQLLLYGVGWQVATDTPDDVALKALAGTPQKSAVPGYRPQVSSELYITNGEADGHAANVNGMQMFTPEMSTCATASRVDPNDAWNPGDCASVFTFPDDEKLIQAEFAKNIPFALAVAETAAHPDRPVSPVGIDASDLTPKTFTTSYARGAEQEVAVTARKSLRAKTLKYRINGGRTHSEEVEAWKGGETFGGDDNLYFDEYRAEVEGARPGDSVEVWFTARTREGRATSSAPFTYKVAERPRGDVLVLADEGGTTAAQHTADYVKALADNKRAAAVWDVATQGAPDALGVLSHFRTVVWYTGAERPSGAAQLAVRAYLNEGGKLINAGEKSGGLTEIGRAESNDFAQYYLGAYHRAGLKNPPAFAGTGAFAGTGATLAAAAGNPLDNAGAYTVTSDTLKPEQFPQFASSASAGDYPGIRTPFEPAEGSTFAAVKHADDTWARLARTVDLSGVAAGSKPRLDFQVSYDTEPGYDNLVVEAHTVGQDDWTTLPDVNGGTSAQPPADCGEGYYVRGHPFLAHYLTVGEDGCAPTGTTGSWNAFTGPSNGWRQASVDLSAWAGKKVELAISYISDPGTGEMGAFVDDTRLVTGTSTEAEGFETSLGAWSAPGAPAGSPGNASDWTRSAALFHSQAAVTTRDTVLLGFGLEHVPGTAERARLLGRALGALRR
;
A
#
# COMPACT_ATOMS: atom_id res chain seq x y z
N MET A 1 36.15 -33.30 38.24
CA MET A 1 37.34 -34.01 37.70
C MET A 1 37.21 -34.00 36.17
N ARG A 2 38.23 -33.59 35.38
CA ARG A 2 39.06 -34.49 34.51
C ARG A 2 38.26 -35.64 33.84
N ARG A 3 38.34 -35.93 32.53
CA ARG A 3 39.19 -35.42 31.41
C ARG A 3 38.68 -36.03 30.06
N ARG A 4 38.96 -35.34 28.93
CA ARG A 4 39.43 -35.82 27.58
C ARG A 4 38.84 -37.15 27.02
N ALA A 5 38.21 -37.19 25.84
CA ALA A 5 38.75 -36.96 24.49
C ALA A 5 39.81 -37.97 24.01
N ARG A 6 39.58 -38.64 22.85
CA ARG A 6 40.58 -38.91 21.79
C ARG A 6 40.02 -39.55 20.51
N SER A 7 40.61 -39.14 19.39
CA SER A 7 40.40 -39.61 18.01
C SER A 7 41.23 -40.85 17.66
N ILE A 8 40.93 -41.49 16.52
CA ILE A 8 41.85 -42.40 15.81
C ILE A 8 41.95 -42.01 14.33
N LEU A 9 43.17 -42.11 13.80
CA LEU A 9 43.61 -41.84 12.43
C LEU A 9 44.00 -43.17 11.76
N ALA A 10 43.86 -43.28 10.43
CA ALA A 10 44.64 -44.23 9.63
C ALA A 10 44.80 -43.71 8.18
N ALA A 11 45.97 -43.94 7.57
CA ALA A 11 46.35 -43.42 6.25
C ALA A 11 47.38 -44.35 5.56
N ALA A 12 47.42 -44.34 4.21
CA ALA A 12 48.53 -44.72 3.31
C ALA A 12 48.12 -44.33 1.86
N SER A 13 48.84 -43.54 1.02
CA SER A 13 50.22 -43.66 0.44
C SER A 13 50.29 -44.72 -0.69
N LEU A 14 50.95 -44.56 -1.86
CA LEU A 14 52.14 -43.79 -2.32
C LEU A 14 52.00 -43.33 -3.82
N LEU A 15 52.45 -42.14 -4.27
CA LEU A 15 53.79 -41.70 -4.80
C LEU A 15 54.22 -42.36 -6.16
N ILE A 16 54.82 -41.69 -7.18
CA ILE A 16 55.37 -40.31 -7.31
C ILE A 16 55.49 -39.81 -8.80
N ALA A 17 56.05 -38.60 -9.03
CA ALA A 17 56.36 -37.89 -10.32
C ALA A 17 55.19 -37.09 -10.94
N GLY A 18 55.40 -36.03 -11.77
CA GLY A 18 56.61 -35.27 -12.19
C GLY A 18 56.40 -34.57 -13.56
N VAL A 19 57.02 -33.44 -13.97
CA VAL A 19 58.03 -32.52 -13.37
C VAL A 19 57.90 -31.09 -13.98
N ALA A 20 57.95 -30.04 -13.15
CA ALA A 20 58.14 -28.58 -13.43
C ALA A 20 57.11 -27.84 -14.35
N ALA A 21 56.49 -26.71 -13.96
CA ALA A 21 57.09 -25.51 -13.36
C ALA A 21 56.10 -24.56 -12.64
N ALA A 22 56.66 -23.67 -11.78
CA ALA A 22 56.08 -22.49 -11.11
C ALA A 22 54.95 -22.68 -10.04
N PRO A 23 54.97 -21.92 -8.92
CA PRO A 23 53.94 -22.00 -7.88
C PRO A 23 52.75 -21.07 -8.19
N VAL A 24 51.61 -21.66 -8.53
CA VAL A 24 50.32 -20.95 -8.46
C VAL A 24 49.93 -20.86 -6.98
N ALA A 25 49.72 -19.65 -6.48
CA ALA A 25 49.13 -19.45 -5.16
C ALA A 25 47.69 -19.99 -5.18
N GLY A 26 47.42 -21.03 -4.39
CA GLY A 26 46.07 -21.58 -4.27
C GLY A 26 45.15 -20.61 -3.54
N ALA A 27 44.35 -19.86 -4.29
CA ALA A 27 43.10 -19.33 -3.77
C ALA A 27 42.14 -20.52 -3.57
N GLN A 28 41.47 -20.57 -2.42
CA GLN A 28 40.39 -21.53 -2.20
C GLN A 28 39.24 -21.23 -3.18
N PRO A 29 38.40 -22.21 -3.55
CA PRO A 29 37.12 -21.92 -4.16
C PRO A 29 36.32 -21.04 -3.18
N ASN A 30 35.93 -19.85 -3.63
CA ASN A 30 34.89 -19.10 -2.95
C ASN A 30 33.56 -19.76 -3.32
N ASP A 31 33.03 -20.58 -2.42
CA ASP A 31 31.60 -20.89 -2.42
C ASP A 31 30.88 -19.57 -2.08
N ARG A 32 30.43 -18.88 -3.13
CA ARG A 32 29.53 -17.73 -3.08
C ARG A 32 28.26 -18.10 -3.83
N ASP A 33 27.33 -18.74 -3.14
CA ASP A 33 25.92 -18.69 -3.51
C ASP A 33 25.46 -17.24 -3.28
N GLY A 34 25.57 -16.42 -4.33
CA GLY A 34 25.34 -14.98 -4.28
C GLY A 34 23.90 -14.54 -4.55
N GLY A 35 22.91 -15.43 -4.39
CA GLY A 35 21.51 -15.20 -4.79
C GLY A 35 20.58 -14.68 -3.69
N ASP A 36 20.86 -15.01 -2.43
CA ASP A 36 19.89 -14.89 -1.32
C ASP A 36 20.21 -13.75 -0.31
N ALA A 37 21.02 -12.76 -0.69
CA ALA A 37 21.27 -11.58 0.13
C ALA A 37 20.37 -10.40 -0.29
N LEU A 38 19.93 -9.59 0.68
CA LEU A 38 19.18 -8.35 0.45
C LEU A 38 20.13 -7.25 -0.05
N SER A 39 19.97 -6.84 -1.31
CA SER A 39 20.76 -5.79 -1.96
C SER A 39 19.95 -4.51 -2.19
N VAL A 40 20.66 -3.42 -2.50
CA VAL A 40 20.06 -2.17 -2.99
C VAL A 40 19.94 -2.25 -4.50
N TRP A 41 18.79 -1.85 -5.02
CA TRP A 41 18.52 -1.81 -6.45
C TRP A 41 17.92 -0.47 -6.82
N ARG A 42 18.10 -0.05 -8.08
CA ARG A 42 17.50 1.16 -8.63
C ARG A 42 16.69 0.81 -9.86
N ALA A 43 15.45 1.25 -9.86
CA ALA A 43 14.41 0.94 -10.83
C ALA A 43 13.96 2.20 -11.55
N GLU A 44 13.91 2.24 -12.88
CA GLU A 44 13.08 3.23 -13.58
C GLU A 44 11.63 2.73 -13.62
N VAL A 45 10.72 3.54 -13.09
CA VAL A 45 9.33 3.13 -12.80
C VAL A 45 8.36 4.14 -13.40
N THR A 46 7.36 3.64 -14.13
CA THR A 46 6.21 4.44 -14.60
C THR A 46 5.03 4.31 -13.64
N GLN A 47 4.05 5.23 -13.69
CA GLN A 47 2.89 5.19 -12.76
C GLN A 47 2.12 3.87 -12.84
N GLU A 48 2.09 3.25 -14.02
CA GLU A 48 1.45 1.95 -14.28
C GLU A 48 2.19 0.78 -13.61
N GLN A 49 3.46 0.98 -13.24
CA GLN A 49 4.32 -0.01 -12.59
C GLN A 49 4.41 0.13 -11.07
N VAL A 50 3.88 1.23 -10.50
CA VAL A 50 3.89 1.44 -9.04
C VAL A 50 3.31 0.25 -8.26
N PRO A 51 2.19 -0.40 -8.66
CA PRO A 51 1.64 -1.57 -7.94
C PRO A 51 2.64 -2.73 -7.80
N LEU A 52 3.40 -3.00 -8.85
CA LEU A 52 4.37 -4.10 -8.93
C LEU A 52 5.43 -3.97 -7.83
N LEU A 53 5.98 -2.76 -7.69
CA LEU A 53 6.99 -2.48 -6.69
C LEU A 53 6.41 -2.54 -5.27
N LEU A 54 5.18 -2.05 -5.04
CA LEU A 54 4.49 -2.19 -3.74
C LEU A 54 4.47 -3.65 -3.28
N ASP A 55 4.06 -4.51 -4.20
CA ASP A 55 3.81 -5.92 -3.93
C ASP A 55 5.09 -6.76 -3.82
N ALA A 56 6.18 -6.34 -4.47
CA ALA A 56 7.53 -6.83 -4.21
C ALA A 56 8.11 -6.37 -2.85
N GLY A 57 7.28 -5.77 -1.98
CA GLY A 57 7.64 -5.31 -0.64
C GLY A 57 8.34 -3.96 -0.60
N ALA A 58 8.29 -3.16 -1.68
CA ALA A 58 8.88 -1.83 -1.68
C ALA A 58 8.07 -0.84 -0.83
N ASP A 59 8.77 0.15 -0.28
CA ASP A 59 8.11 1.24 0.43
C ASP A 59 7.41 2.16 -0.58
N ALA A 60 6.08 2.16 -0.54
CA ALA A 60 5.22 2.90 -1.46
C ALA A 60 5.52 4.39 -1.59
N HIS A 61 6.19 4.97 -0.60
CA HIS A 61 6.58 6.37 -0.65
C HIS A 61 7.56 6.65 -1.79
N GLU A 62 8.52 5.74 -2.01
CA GLU A 62 9.51 5.92 -3.07
C GLU A 62 8.86 5.91 -4.46
N LEU A 63 7.65 5.35 -4.55
CA LEU A 63 6.91 5.12 -5.79
C LEU A 63 5.95 6.27 -6.10
N THR A 64 4.96 6.49 -5.24
CA THR A 64 3.83 7.41 -5.51
C THR A 64 4.19 8.90 -5.54
N GLU A 65 5.32 9.29 -4.94
CA GLU A 65 5.76 10.69 -4.95
C GLU A 65 6.84 11.02 -5.98
N GLN A 66 7.64 10.04 -6.40
CA GLN A 66 8.78 10.23 -7.30
C GLN A 66 8.40 9.97 -8.76
N VAL A 67 7.50 9.01 -8.99
CA VAL A 67 7.04 8.60 -10.32
C VAL A 67 6.04 9.63 -10.88
N PRO A 68 6.27 10.20 -12.07
CA PRO A 68 5.33 11.13 -12.68
C PRO A 68 4.17 10.37 -13.34
N ALA A 69 2.97 10.98 -13.31
CA ALA A 69 1.80 10.47 -14.04
C ALA A 69 1.99 10.32 -15.57
N LYS A 70 3.12 10.77 -16.13
CA LYS A 70 3.61 10.48 -17.49
C LYS A 70 5.15 10.46 -17.49
N GLY A 71 5.74 9.37 -17.94
CA GLY A 71 7.20 9.13 -17.93
C GLY A 71 7.60 8.14 -16.85
N SER A 72 8.91 7.94 -16.67
CA SER A 72 9.49 7.16 -15.57
C SER A 72 10.14 8.07 -14.51
N ALA A 73 10.47 7.48 -13.36
CA ALA A 73 11.47 8.00 -12.44
C ALA A 73 12.30 6.87 -11.83
N THR A 74 13.58 7.16 -11.52
CA THR A 74 14.40 6.27 -10.71
C THR A 74 13.89 6.22 -9.27
N VAL A 75 13.50 5.03 -8.80
CA VAL A 75 13.24 4.75 -7.38
C VAL A 75 14.31 3.79 -6.85
N GLU A 76 14.44 3.68 -5.53
CA GLU A 76 15.32 2.72 -4.88
C GLU A 76 14.52 1.57 -4.26
N LEU A 77 15.12 0.38 -4.18
CA LEU A 77 14.44 -0.86 -3.77
C LEU A 77 15.36 -1.78 -2.97
N PHE A 78 14.76 -2.55 -2.07
CA PHE A 78 15.44 -3.41 -1.10
C PHE A 78 14.98 -4.83 -1.29
N LEU A 79 15.74 -5.58 -2.07
CA LEU A 79 15.29 -6.82 -2.68
C LEU A 79 16.40 -7.85 -2.61
N THR A 80 16.04 -9.11 -2.45
CA THR A 80 16.96 -10.21 -2.76
C THR A 80 17.36 -10.20 -4.24
N GLY A 81 18.44 -10.91 -4.58
CA GLY A 81 18.77 -11.17 -6.00
C GLY A 81 17.62 -11.85 -6.76
N ARG A 82 16.79 -12.63 -6.04
CA ARG A 82 15.51 -13.15 -6.52
C ARG A 82 14.51 -12.01 -6.72
N GLN A 83 14.09 -11.29 -5.69
CA GLN A 83 13.11 -10.17 -5.76
C GLN A 83 13.49 -9.03 -6.72
N ALA A 84 14.77 -8.86 -7.02
CA ALA A 84 15.18 -7.97 -8.09
C ALA A 84 15.24 -8.66 -9.44
N GLY A 85 15.44 -9.97 -9.54
CA GLY A 85 15.01 -10.73 -10.72
C GLY A 85 13.51 -10.58 -10.96
N GLN A 86 12.72 -10.51 -9.87
CA GLN A 86 11.26 -10.36 -9.84
C GLN A 86 10.74 -9.12 -10.55
N LEU A 87 10.95 -7.93 -10.01
CA LEU A 87 10.46 -6.69 -10.65
C LEU A 87 10.99 -6.43 -12.08
N ARG A 88 12.02 -7.16 -12.46
CA ARG A 88 12.77 -7.01 -13.70
C ARG A 88 12.45 -8.06 -14.74
N GLY A 89 11.65 -9.02 -14.32
CA GLY A 89 10.66 -9.54 -15.21
C GLY A 89 9.59 -8.50 -15.52
N GLN A 90 9.10 -7.78 -14.48
CA GLN A 90 7.91 -6.89 -14.43
C GLN A 90 8.12 -5.56 -15.18
N GLY A 91 9.02 -5.68 -16.15
CA GLY A 91 9.97 -4.73 -16.70
C GLY A 91 10.02 -3.37 -16.09
N VAL A 92 10.19 -3.37 -14.78
CA VAL A 92 10.83 -2.31 -14.07
C VAL A 92 12.30 -2.40 -14.47
N GLU A 93 12.82 -1.39 -15.15
CA GLU A 93 14.23 -1.33 -15.55
C GLU A 93 15.07 -1.19 -14.26
N ILE A 94 15.40 -2.33 -13.63
CA ILE A 94 16.01 -2.37 -12.30
C ILE A 94 17.43 -2.95 -12.33
N ALA A 95 18.40 -2.21 -11.80
CA ALA A 95 19.81 -2.60 -11.72
C ALA A 95 20.28 -2.70 -10.27
N GLU A 96 21.24 -3.59 -9.98
CA GLU A 96 21.84 -3.63 -8.64
C GLU A 96 22.65 -2.36 -8.43
N HIS A 97 22.25 -1.55 -7.46
CA HIS A 97 22.90 -0.29 -7.21
C HIS A 97 24.06 -0.49 -6.23
N SER A 98 25.26 -0.59 -6.79
CA SER A 98 26.51 -0.66 -6.04
C SER A 98 27.40 0.54 -6.35
N LEU A 99 28.25 0.92 -5.40
CA LEU A 99 29.22 1.98 -5.61
C LEU A 99 30.40 1.45 -6.43
N THR A 100 30.93 2.27 -7.33
CA THR A 100 32.18 1.92 -8.01
C THR A 100 33.32 1.77 -6.98
N ALA A 101 34.29 0.89 -7.23
CA ALA A 101 35.43 0.69 -6.32
C ALA A 101 36.31 1.95 -6.08
N GLN A 102 36.09 3.03 -6.84
CA GLN A 102 36.65 4.35 -6.57
C GLN A 102 35.74 5.18 -5.66
N ALA A 103 34.42 5.14 -5.88
CA ALA A 103 33.41 5.75 -5.00
C ALA A 103 33.44 5.15 -3.60
N GLU A 104 33.47 3.82 -3.48
CA GLU A 104 33.62 3.10 -2.20
C GLU A 104 34.85 3.58 -1.42
N LYS A 105 36.01 3.69 -2.09
CA LYS A 105 37.25 4.15 -1.47
C LYS A 105 37.19 5.62 -1.06
N ARG A 106 36.53 6.48 -1.84
CA ARG A 106 36.34 7.89 -1.48
C ARG A 106 35.39 8.04 -0.29
N VAL A 107 34.26 7.32 -0.31
CA VAL A 107 33.29 7.25 0.80
C VAL A 107 33.94 6.74 2.08
N ALA A 108 34.63 5.59 2.02
CA ALA A 108 35.31 5.01 3.18
C ALA A 108 36.47 5.87 3.71
N ALA A 109 37.12 6.67 2.85
CA ALA A 109 38.15 7.62 3.27
C ALA A 109 37.60 8.97 3.76
N ALA A 110 36.33 9.28 3.47
CA ALA A 110 35.60 10.45 3.95
C ALA A 110 34.74 10.16 5.19
N GLY A 111 34.62 8.89 5.60
CA GLY A 111 33.90 8.49 6.80
C GLY A 111 34.61 8.91 8.09
N ASP A 112 33.94 9.70 8.92
CA ASP A 112 34.41 10.14 10.23
C ASP A 112 34.30 9.06 11.33
N GLY A 113 33.60 7.95 11.06
CA GLY A 113 33.37 6.86 12.02
C GLY A 113 32.36 7.22 13.11
N VAL A 114 31.35 8.01 12.76
CA VAL A 114 30.33 8.50 13.70
C VAL A 114 29.36 7.39 14.05
N PHE A 115 28.89 6.64 13.04
CA PHE A 115 28.02 5.49 13.23
C PHE A 115 28.76 4.33 13.90
N ARG A 116 28.23 3.82 15.01
CA ARG A 116 28.83 2.77 15.84
C ARG A 116 27.78 1.72 16.21
N PRO A 117 28.16 0.45 16.39
CA PRO A 117 27.23 -0.58 16.84
C PRO A 117 26.62 -0.21 18.21
N TYR A 118 25.48 -0.82 18.52
CA TYR A 118 24.84 -0.65 19.81
C TYR A 118 25.61 -1.44 20.88
N GLY A 119 25.94 -2.70 20.60
CA GLY A 119 26.74 -3.57 21.45
C GLY A 119 28.25 -3.30 21.38
N GLY A 120 29.02 -4.16 22.05
CA GLY A 120 30.48 -4.12 22.02
C GLY A 120 31.13 -3.00 22.85
N GLN A 121 32.46 -2.92 22.75
CA GLN A 121 33.27 -1.90 23.44
C GLN A 121 33.22 -0.58 22.67
N GLY A 122 32.74 0.49 23.31
CA GLY A 122 32.63 1.83 22.70
C GLY A 122 31.33 2.07 21.92
N GLY A 123 30.48 1.05 21.80
CA GLY A 123 29.15 1.16 21.20
C GLY A 123 28.14 1.94 22.05
N LEU A 124 26.96 2.18 21.47
CA LEU A 124 25.93 3.06 22.04
C LEU A 124 25.45 2.62 23.42
N LYS A 125 25.36 1.31 23.69
CA LYS A 125 25.01 0.74 25.00
C LYS A 125 25.98 1.19 26.10
N GLN A 126 27.27 1.21 25.79
CA GLN A 126 28.30 1.65 26.73
C GLN A 126 28.23 3.16 26.96
N GLU A 127 28.02 3.95 25.90
CA GLU A 127 27.88 5.41 25.99
C GLU A 127 26.66 5.84 26.83
N ILE A 128 25.51 5.16 26.69
CA ILE A 128 24.32 5.38 27.54
C ILE A 128 24.69 5.20 29.03
N LEU A 129 25.42 4.14 29.35
CA LEU A 129 25.83 3.81 30.72
C LEU A 129 26.89 4.77 31.28
N ASP A 130 27.84 5.22 30.45
CA ASP A 130 28.85 6.22 30.84
C ASP A 130 28.24 7.62 31.00
N THR A 131 27.34 8.03 30.10
CA THR A 131 26.57 9.27 30.21
C THR A 131 25.80 9.32 31.52
N ALA A 132 25.20 8.19 31.93
CA ALA A 132 24.49 8.08 33.20
C ALA A 132 25.41 8.15 34.43
N ARG A 133 26.59 7.51 34.36
CA ARG A 133 27.63 7.62 35.41
C ARG A 133 28.16 9.05 35.56
N ALA A 134 28.30 9.79 34.46
CA ALA A 134 28.76 11.17 34.45
C ALA A 134 27.71 12.17 34.96
N ASN A 135 26.41 11.87 34.79
CA ASN A 135 25.31 12.80 35.09
C ASN A 135 24.32 12.26 36.15
N PRO A 136 24.76 11.75 37.32
CA PRO A 136 23.93 10.98 38.24
C PRO A 136 22.81 11.80 38.93
N GLY A 137 22.87 13.14 38.89
CA GLY A 137 21.80 14.01 39.38
C GLY A 137 20.65 14.23 38.40
N LEU A 138 20.89 13.98 37.10
CA LEU A 138 19.97 14.28 36.00
C LEU A 138 19.51 13.06 35.22
N THR A 139 20.18 11.91 35.38
CA THR A 139 19.97 10.74 34.53
C THR A 139 19.70 9.45 35.30
N LYS A 140 19.02 8.51 34.66
CA LYS A 140 18.79 7.14 35.13
C LYS A 140 18.62 6.23 33.91
N VAL A 141 19.31 5.09 33.88
CA VAL A 141 19.17 4.10 32.80
C VAL A 141 18.37 2.90 33.28
N VAL A 142 17.51 2.37 32.41
CA VAL A 142 16.75 1.13 32.64
C VAL A 142 16.82 0.25 31.38
N SER A 143 16.77 -1.06 31.57
CA SER A 143 16.28 -1.95 30.50
C SER A 143 14.75 -1.81 30.43
N ILE A 144 14.21 -1.67 29.22
CA ILE A 144 12.76 -1.73 28.98
C ILE A 144 12.30 -3.15 28.64
N GLY A 145 13.20 -3.94 28.07
CA GLY A 145 13.04 -5.35 27.78
C GLY A 145 14.33 -5.96 27.26
N LYS A 146 14.23 -7.15 26.69
CA LYS A 146 15.33 -7.86 26.04
C LYS A 146 14.92 -8.28 24.63
N THR A 147 15.88 -8.25 23.73
CA THR A 147 15.74 -8.77 22.37
C THR A 147 15.74 -10.30 22.31
N LEU A 148 15.50 -10.86 21.13
CA LEU A 148 15.62 -12.29 20.84
C LEU A 148 16.98 -12.90 21.25
N LYS A 149 18.11 -12.21 21.00
CA LYS A 149 19.45 -12.65 21.44
C LYS A 149 19.78 -12.26 22.90
N GLY A 150 18.79 -11.73 23.64
CA GLY A 150 18.89 -11.43 25.08
C GLY A 150 19.54 -10.09 25.42
N GLN A 151 19.83 -9.26 24.42
CA GLN A 151 20.41 -7.93 24.57
C GLN A 151 19.42 -6.99 25.25
N ASP A 152 19.87 -6.23 26.26
CA ASP A 152 18.99 -5.22 26.89
C ASP A 152 18.67 -4.10 25.91
N ILE A 153 17.38 -3.83 25.70
CA ILE A 153 16.92 -2.59 25.08
C ILE A 153 16.96 -1.52 26.18
N LEU A 154 17.91 -0.58 26.10
CA LEU A 154 18.11 0.45 27.13
C LEU A 154 17.37 1.76 26.81
N ALA A 155 16.72 2.31 27.83
CA ALA A 155 16.21 3.68 27.84
C ALA A 155 16.98 4.53 28.88
N LEU A 156 17.39 5.74 28.49
CA LEU A 156 17.91 6.75 29.41
C LEU A 156 16.83 7.78 29.73
N LYS A 157 16.47 7.88 31.00
CA LYS A 157 15.69 8.97 31.58
C LYS A 157 16.59 10.18 31.82
N LEU A 158 16.14 11.36 31.41
CA LEU A 158 16.75 12.66 31.70
C LEU A 158 15.69 13.56 32.36
N THR A 159 15.90 13.90 33.63
CA THR A 159 15.07 14.86 34.38
C THR A 159 15.80 15.33 35.64
N LYS A 160 15.49 16.52 36.14
CA LYS A 160 16.00 16.98 37.44
C LYS A 160 15.68 15.97 38.54
N GLY A 161 16.73 15.41 39.17
CA GLY A 161 16.62 14.44 40.26
C GLY A 161 16.30 13.01 39.82
N ALA A 162 16.60 12.62 38.57
CA ALA A 162 16.15 11.37 37.96
C ALA A 162 16.20 10.08 38.82
N PRO A 163 17.23 9.79 39.66
CA PRO A 163 17.22 8.60 40.52
C PRO A 163 16.20 8.62 41.66
N ARG A 164 15.68 9.81 42.02
CA ARG A 164 14.71 10.03 43.11
C ARG A 164 13.29 10.29 42.59
N THR A 165 13.18 10.82 41.37
CA THR A 165 11.90 11.06 40.68
C THR A 165 11.33 9.72 40.20
N LYS A 166 10.19 9.29 40.76
CA LYS A 166 9.46 8.09 40.31
C LYS A 166 9.16 8.20 38.81
N ASP A 167 9.35 7.12 38.06
CA ASP A 167 9.03 7.09 36.63
C ASP A 167 7.54 7.37 36.38
N GLY A 168 7.25 8.19 35.37
CA GLY A 168 5.89 8.65 35.07
C GLY A 168 5.29 9.63 36.10
N SER A 169 6.09 10.24 36.98
CA SER A 169 5.57 11.19 37.99
C SER A 169 5.55 12.65 37.54
N LYS A 170 6.14 12.95 36.39
CA LYS A 170 6.01 14.21 35.66
C LYS A 170 5.50 13.90 34.23
N PRO A 171 4.94 14.87 33.50
CA PRO A 171 4.64 14.68 32.09
C PRO A 171 5.89 14.23 31.33
N ALA A 172 5.74 13.25 30.45
CA ALA A 172 6.86 12.56 29.84
C ALA A 172 6.84 12.62 28.32
N THR A 173 8.04 12.63 27.73
CA THR A 173 8.27 12.60 26.29
C THR A 173 9.22 11.46 25.94
N LEU A 174 8.86 10.67 24.93
CA LEU A 174 9.71 9.62 24.37
C LEU A 174 10.40 10.11 23.10
N TYR A 175 11.70 9.95 23.02
CA TYR A 175 12.46 9.99 21.77
C TYR A 175 13.02 8.58 21.54
N MET A 176 12.54 7.92 20.49
CA MET A 176 13.03 6.61 20.08
C MET A 176 13.46 6.61 18.62
N SER A 177 14.24 5.61 18.23
CA SER A 177 14.85 5.51 16.92
C SER A 177 15.22 4.07 16.60
N ASN A 178 15.52 3.80 15.32
CA ASN A 178 16.11 2.55 14.87
C ASN A 178 15.27 1.33 15.30
N GLN A 179 13.98 1.42 14.98
CA GLN A 179 13.06 0.29 14.99
C GLN A 179 13.30 -0.58 13.74
N HIS A 180 13.64 0.03 12.61
CA HIS A 180 14.31 -0.65 11.50
C HIS A 180 15.83 -0.52 11.63
N ALA A 181 16.55 -1.61 11.36
CA ALA A 181 17.98 -1.71 11.64
C ALA A 181 18.87 -0.84 10.71
N ARG A 182 18.54 -0.73 9.41
CA ARG A 182 19.34 0.02 8.40
C ARG A 182 19.38 1.55 8.55
N GLU A 183 18.57 2.12 9.44
CA GLU A 183 18.33 3.57 9.52
C GLU A 183 19.35 4.29 10.43
N TRP A 184 20.64 4.22 10.08
CA TRP A 184 21.78 4.57 10.94
C TRP A 184 21.86 6.04 11.39
N ILE A 185 21.16 6.97 10.73
CA ILE A 185 21.08 8.37 11.17
C ILE A 185 20.22 8.54 12.43
N THR A 186 19.26 7.64 12.66
CA THR A 186 18.23 7.81 13.70
C THR A 186 18.77 7.61 15.14
N PRO A 187 19.70 6.67 15.44
CA PRO A 187 20.38 6.63 16.74
C PRO A 187 21.23 7.88 17.00
N GLU A 188 21.87 8.46 15.98
CA GLU A 188 22.67 9.67 16.14
C GLU A 188 21.80 10.90 16.44
N MET A 189 20.62 11.00 15.82
CA MET A 189 19.61 12.02 16.15
C MET A 189 19.22 11.98 17.63
N THR A 190 18.79 10.82 18.14
CA THR A 190 18.37 10.65 19.53
C THR A 190 19.54 10.80 20.52
N ARG A 191 20.74 10.32 20.17
CA ARG A 191 21.96 10.45 20.98
C ARG A 191 22.42 11.91 21.11
N ARG A 192 22.46 12.64 20.00
CA ARG A 192 22.82 14.07 19.98
C ARG A 192 21.79 14.90 20.73
N LEU A 193 20.50 14.57 20.62
CA LEU A 193 19.45 15.25 21.37
C LEU A 193 19.61 15.07 22.88
N MET A 194 19.86 13.84 23.33
CA MET A 194 20.17 13.52 24.74
C MET A 194 21.34 14.37 25.27
N HIS A 195 22.45 14.41 24.54
CA HIS A 195 23.62 15.22 24.93
C HIS A 195 23.36 16.73 24.84
N TYR A 196 22.57 17.19 23.88
CA TYR A 196 22.20 18.60 23.73
C TYR A 196 21.38 19.10 24.93
N TYR A 197 20.44 18.31 25.44
CA TYR A 197 19.73 18.60 26.68
C TYR A 197 20.70 18.69 27.88
N LEU A 198 21.62 17.72 28.03
CA LEU A 198 22.62 17.73 29.12
C LEU A 198 23.58 18.91 29.03
N ALA A 199 24.09 19.21 27.84
CA ALA A 199 25.11 20.25 27.62
C ALA A 199 24.57 21.67 27.84
N ASN A 200 23.27 21.88 27.66
CA ASN A 200 22.62 23.19 27.79
C ASN A 200 21.77 23.34 29.07
N TYR A 201 21.58 22.29 29.85
CA TYR A 201 20.92 22.37 31.16
C TYR A 201 21.66 23.34 32.09
N GLY A 202 20.92 24.28 32.68
CA GLY A 202 21.47 25.38 33.49
C GLY A 202 22.13 26.51 32.70
N LYS A 203 22.13 26.47 31.36
CA LYS A 203 22.64 27.52 30.47
C LYS A 203 21.54 28.15 29.62
N ASP A 204 20.66 27.31 29.07
CA ASP A 204 19.51 27.72 28.27
C ASP A 204 18.22 27.62 29.11
N GLU A 205 17.43 28.69 29.16
CA GLU A 205 16.22 28.77 29.99
C GLU A 205 15.05 27.91 29.47
N ARG A 206 15.01 27.62 28.17
CA ARG A 206 13.99 26.76 27.55
C ARG A 206 14.26 25.30 27.97
N ILE A 207 15.45 24.82 27.69
CA ILE A 207 15.96 23.48 28.03
C ILE A 207 15.92 23.24 29.54
N THR A 208 16.34 24.22 30.36
CA THR A 208 16.29 24.09 31.82
C THR A 208 14.87 23.92 32.34
N ARG A 209 13.89 24.66 31.79
CA ARG A 209 12.47 24.50 32.16
C ARG A 209 11.92 23.13 31.74
N ILE A 210 12.25 22.65 30.54
CA ILE A 210 11.84 21.31 30.07
C ILE A 210 12.36 20.24 31.04
N VAL A 211 13.68 20.19 31.30
CA VAL A 211 14.33 19.16 32.14
C VAL A 211 13.89 19.22 33.61
N ASP A 212 13.56 20.41 34.12
CA ASP A 212 13.02 20.57 35.47
C ASP A 212 11.58 20.04 35.58
N SER A 213 10.74 20.26 34.56
CA SER A 213 9.29 20.00 34.61
C SER A 213 8.82 18.69 33.98
N THR A 214 9.61 18.05 33.12
CA THR A 214 9.23 16.82 32.37
C THR A 214 10.15 15.63 32.68
N GLU A 215 9.77 14.44 32.22
CA GLU A 215 10.70 13.31 32.04
C GLU A 215 10.98 13.10 30.54
N LEU A 216 12.21 13.33 30.11
CA LEU A 216 12.63 12.99 28.75
C LEU A 216 13.22 11.58 28.76
N TRP A 217 12.78 10.72 27.86
CA TRP A 217 13.28 9.35 27.75
C TRP A 217 13.85 9.11 26.36
N PHE A 218 15.05 8.54 26.30
CA PHE A 218 15.80 8.28 25.07
C PHE A 218 16.02 6.79 24.89
N VAL A 219 15.52 6.21 23.80
CA VAL A 219 15.79 4.83 23.36
C VAL A 219 16.56 4.92 22.04
N LEU A 220 17.89 4.77 22.10
CA LEU A 220 18.74 5.01 20.92
C LEU A 220 18.62 3.92 19.84
N SER A 221 18.17 2.73 20.22
CA SER A 221 17.87 1.62 19.32
C SER A 221 16.72 0.81 19.91
N ALA A 222 15.62 0.73 19.17
CA ALA A 222 14.49 -0.14 19.46
C ALA A 222 14.73 -1.59 18.98
N ASN A 223 15.59 -1.77 17.97
CA ASN A 223 16.04 -3.06 17.43
C ASN A 223 17.57 -3.27 17.60
N PRO A 224 18.09 -3.45 18.84
CA PRO A 224 19.54 -3.62 19.07
C PRO A 224 20.17 -4.79 18.32
N ASP A 225 19.44 -5.89 18.16
CA ASP A 225 19.93 -7.11 17.52
C ASP A 225 20.12 -6.90 16.01
N GLY A 226 19.10 -6.36 15.33
CA GLY A 226 19.19 -6.02 13.91
C GLY A 226 20.23 -4.94 13.65
N TYR A 227 20.33 -3.92 14.52
CA TYR A 227 21.34 -2.88 14.36
C TYR A 227 22.77 -3.42 14.45
N ASP A 228 23.07 -4.23 15.49
CA ASP A 228 24.40 -4.88 15.59
C ASP A 228 24.66 -5.83 14.40
N PHE A 229 23.63 -6.43 13.81
CA PHE A 229 23.75 -7.26 12.60
C PHE A 229 24.14 -6.44 11.35
N THR A 230 23.57 -5.25 11.15
CA THR A 230 23.97 -4.33 10.06
C THR A 230 25.42 -3.84 10.18
N HIS A 231 25.99 -3.82 11.39
CA HIS A 231 27.39 -3.48 11.66
C HIS A 231 28.36 -4.67 11.58
N ALA A 232 27.84 -5.91 11.57
CA ALA A 232 28.67 -7.11 11.64
C ALA A 232 29.33 -7.48 10.30
N ASP A 233 28.66 -7.21 9.19
CA ASP A 233 29.14 -7.42 7.82
C ASP A 233 28.52 -6.36 6.89
N PRO A 234 29.28 -5.72 5.98
CA PRO A 234 28.73 -4.80 4.98
C PRO A 234 27.58 -5.38 4.15
N ALA A 235 27.54 -6.69 3.90
CA ALA A 235 26.44 -7.35 3.19
C ALA A 235 25.09 -7.25 3.95
N ASN A 236 25.13 -7.10 5.27
CA ASN A 236 23.93 -6.96 6.11
C ASN A 236 23.47 -5.50 6.25
N ARG A 237 24.15 -4.52 5.63
CA ARG A 237 23.92 -3.09 5.88
C ARG A 237 22.48 -2.65 5.63
N GLN A 238 21.75 -3.31 4.74
CA GLN A 238 20.37 -2.99 4.38
C GLN A 238 19.30 -3.78 5.14
N TRP A 239 19.68 -4.61 6.10
CA TRP A 239 18.72 -5.36 6.92
C TRP A 239 17.76 -4.43 7.67
N ARG A 240 16.45 -4.66 7.55
CA ARG A 240 15.39 -3.84 8.17
C ARG A 240 14.85 -4.46 9.46
N LYS A 241 14.40 -5.72 9.37
CA LYS A 241 13.59 -6.46 10.35
C LYS A 241 14.33 -6.73 11.68
N ASN A 242 13.68 -7.34 12.68
CA ASN A 242 14.41 -7.95 13.81
C ASN A 242 15.13 -9.24 13.34
N LEU A 243 15.63 -10.08 14.26
CA LEU A 243 16.35 -11.32 13.93
C LEU A 243 15.59 -12.59 14.38
N HIS A 244 14.28 -12.64 14.12
CA HIS A 244 13.45 -13.82 14.36
C HIS A 244 13.76 -14.91 13.32
N ASP A 245 14.33 -16.03 13.77
CA ASP A 245 14.50 -17.25 12.97
C ASP A 245 13.11 -17.87 12.70
N ASN A 246 12.54 -17.57 11.53
CA ASN A 246 11.12 -17.79 11.22
C ASN A 246 10.82 -19.24 10.83
N ASP A 247 11.80 -19.94 10.25
CA ASP A 247 11.71 -21.34 9.82
C ASP A 247 12.37 -22.34 10.79
N GLY A 248 13.28 -21.87 11.65
CA GLY A 248 13.97 -22.66 12.67
C GLY A 248 15.28 -23.31 12.20
N ASP A 249 15.88 -22.88 11.09
CA ASP A 249 17.13 -23.46 10.57
C ASP A 249 18.40 -23.02 11.34
N GLY A 250 18.31 -21.96 12.15
CA GLY A 250 19.39 -21.43 12.97
C GLY A 250 20.31 -20.41 12.28
N ARG A 251 19.94 -19.93 11.08
CA ARG A 251 20.59 -18.82 10.35
C ARG A 251 19.68 -17.59 10.38
N ILE A 252 20.05 -16.58 9.60
CA ILE A 252 19.23 -15.41 9.31
C ILE A 252 19.39 -15.14 7.81
N GLY A 253 18.29 -15.21 7.06
CA GLY A 253 18.21 -14.93 5.63
C GLY A 253 16.91 -14.18 5.27
N PRO A 254 16.53 -14.09 4.00
CA PRO A 254 15.40 -13.27 3.54
C PRO A 254 14.04 -13.59 4.19
N GLY A 255 13.79 -14.87 4.46
CA GLY A 255 12.58 -15.36 5.14
C GLY A 255 12.51 -15.07 6.64
N ASP A 256 13.57 -14.48 7.22
CA ASP A 256 13.70 -14.24 8.65
C ASP A 256 13.42 -12.79 9.06
N GLY A 257 13.23 -12.62 10.37
CA GLY A 257 12.86 -11.35 10.98
C GLY A 257 11.38 -11.03 10.82
N VAL A 258 10.92 -10.10 11.64
CA VAL A 258 9.60 -9.48 11.59
C VAL A 258 9.79 -7.96 11.51
N ASP A 259 8.97 -7.27 10.73
CA ASP A 259 8.95 -5.80 10.76
C ASP A 259 8.28 -5.35 12.07
N LEU A 260 9.10 -4.80 12.97
CA LEU A 260 8.64 -4.27 14.24
C LEU A 260 7.63 -3.12 14.08
N ASN A 261 7.64 -2.39 12.96
CA ASN A 261 6.65 -1.35 12.63
C ASN A 261 5.44 -1.86 11.85
N ARG A 262 5.24 -3.18 11.79
CA ARG A 262 3.99 -3.87 11.37
C ARG A 262 3.46 -4.85 12.41
N ASN A 263 4.14 -4.97 13.56
CA ASN A 263 3.84 -5.97 14.58
C ASN A 263 3.06 -5.42 15.79
N PHE A 264 2.72 -4.12 15.84
CA PHE A 264 1.87 -3.60 16.92
C PHE A 264 0.41 -4.04 16.77
N ALA A 265 -0.34 -4.10 17.87
CA ALA A 265 -1.70 -4.65 17.86
C ALA A 265 -2.78 -3.75 17.23
N TYR A 266 -2.50 -2.46 17.00
CA TYR A 266 -3.51 -1.55 16.43
C TYR A 266 -3.64 -1.84 14.94
N LYS A 267 -4.84 -2.22 14.50
CA LYS A 267 -5.15 -2.57 13.10
C LYS A 267 -4.25 -3.65 12.48
N TRP A 268 -3.53 -4.43 13.28
CA TRP A 268 -2.65 -5.51 12.81
C TRP A 268 -3.38 -6.44 11.83
N GLY A 269 -2.87 -6.57 10.61
CA GLY A 269 -3.49 -7.41 9.56
C GLY A 269 -4.97 -7.09 9.32
N TYR A 270 -5.32 -5.81 9.24
CA TYR A 270 -6.69 -5.35 8.95
C TYR A 270 -7.18 -5.85 7.58
N ASP A 271 -6.24 -6.07 6.66
CA ASP A 271 -6.32 -6.64 5.32
C ASP A 271 -4.92 -7.20 5.01
N ASP A 272 -4.64 -7.52 3.75
CA ASP A 272 -3.31 -7.88 3.27
C ASP A 272 -2.63 -6.73 2.49
N GLU A 273 -2.99 -5.47 2.79
CA GLU A 273 -2.38 -4.26 2.22
C GLU A 273 -1.52 -3.51 3.26
N GLY A 274 -0.41 -2.91 2.84
CA GLY A 274 0.44 -2.09 3.72
C GLY A 274 1.31 -2.85 4.73
N SER A 275 1.11 -4.15 4.86
CA SER A 275 1.98 -5.10 5.56
C SER A 275 1.72 -6.50 5.01
N SER A 276 2.67 -7.43 5.12
CA SER A 276 2.55 -8.73 4.45
C SER A 276 2.41 -9.91 5.42
N PRO A 277 1.60 -10.94 5.07
CA PRO A 277 1.57 -12.22 5.78
C PRO A 277 2.72 -13.17 5.38
N ASP A 278 3.53 -12.84 4.36
CA ASP A 278 4.66 -13.67 3.92
C ASP A 278 5.95 -13.35 4.72
N PRO A 279 6.61 -14.34 5.36
CA PRO A 279 7.91 -14.15 6.04
C PRO A 279 9.05 -13.59 5.18
N ALA A 280 9.03 -13.80 3.86
CA ALA A 280 10.04 -13.30 2.91
C ALA A 280 9.94 -11.79 2.65
N ASP A 281 8.82 -11.17 2.99
CA ASP A 281 8.57 -9.75 2.79
C ASP A 281 9.32 -8.88 3.82
N GLU A 282 9.82 -7.73 3.40
CA GLU A 282 10.45 -6.74 4.29
C GLU A 282 9.46 -6.09 5.28
N THR A 283 8.16 -6.15 4.97
CA THR A 283 7.02 -5.67 5.77
C THR A 283 6.29 -6.80 6.51
N PHE A 284 6.89 -8.00 6.60
CA PHE A 284 6.26 -9.15 7.28
C PHE A 284 5.76 -8.80 8.68
N ARG A 285 4.44 -8.88 8.88
CA ARG A 285 3.73 -8.45 10.10
C ARG A 285 3.93 -9.38 11.31
N GLY A 286 4.58 -10.52 11.12
CA GLY A 286 4.76 -11.57 12.12
C GLY A 286 3.61 -12.58 12.16
N LYS A 287 3.70 -13.59 13.04
CA LYS A 287 2.69 -14.66 13.18
C LYS A 287 1.47 -14.26 14.05
N GLY A 288 1.44 -13.03 14.55
CA GLY A 288 0.37 -12.47 15.37
C GLY A 288 0.74 -11.08 15.91
N PRO A 289 -0.25 -10.29 16.36
CA PRO A 289 0.00 -8.97 16.93
C PRO A 289 0.83 -9.08 18.21
N MET A 290 1.83 -8.21 18.36
CA MET A 290 2.78 -8.20 19.47
C MET A 290 3.52 -9.55 19.63
N SER A 291 3.84 -10.25 18.54
CA SER A 291 4.61 -11.51 18.63
C SER A 291 6.04 -11.26 19.14
N GLU A 292 6.64 -10.12 18.78
CA GLU A 292 8.06 -9.87 19.02
C GLU A 292 8.36 -9.35 20.43
N PRO A 293 9.49 -9.75 21.05
CA PRO A 293 9.86 -9.27 22.37
C PRO A 293 10.20 -7.76 22.37
N GLU A 294 10.69 -7.22 21.24
CA GLU A 294 10.98 -5.80 21.09
C GLU A 294 9.70 -4.93 21.12
N THR A 295 8.68 -5.25 20.31
CA THR A 295 7.40 -4.51 20.30
C THR A 295 6.71 -4.58 21.66
N ARG A 296 6.68 -5.76 22.29
CA ARG A 296 6.15 -5.97 23.64
C ARG A 296 6.88 -5.14 24.71
N ALA A 297 8.20 -4.96 24.56
CA ALA A 297 8.98 -4.12 25.47
C ALA A 297 8.65 -2.62 25.31
N LEU A 298 8.46 -2.16 24.08
CA LEU A 298 8.05 -0.78 23.77
C LEU A 298 6.65 -0.48 24.30
N ASP A 299 5.67 -1.34 24.03
CA ASP A 299 4.30 -1.20 24.54
C ASP A 299 4.24 -1.18 26.08
N ALA A 300 4.89 -2.16 26.73
CA ALA A 300 4.96 -2.20 28.19
C ALA A 300 5.68 -0.97 28.78
N PHE A 301 6.65 -0.41 28.06
CA PHE A 301 7.34 0.81 28.47
C PHE A 301 6.45 2.05 28.31
N GLN A 302 5.74 2.21 27.19
CA GLN A 302 4.80 3.30 26.97
C GLN A 302 3.72 3.32 28.06
N LYS A 303 3.07 2.17 28.30
CA LYS A 303 2.07 1.97 29.38
C LYS A 303 2.64 2.24 30.78
N ARG A 304 3.90 1.87 31.05
CA ARG A 304 4.55 2.05 32.37
C ARG A 304 4.83 3.51 32.68
N ILE A 305 5.19 4.32 31.69
CA ILE A 305 5.56 5.73 31.89
C ILE A 305 4.35 6.66 31.76
N GLY A 306 3.42 6.38 30.85
CA GLY A 306 2.31 7.29 30.53
C GLY A 306 2.82 8.55 29.82
N PHE A 307 3.50 8.35 28.68
CA PHE A 307 3.95 9.45 27.83
C PHE A 307 2.76 10.22 27.26
N ALA A 308 2.85 11.56 27.23
CA ALA A 308 1.84 12.39 26.59
C ALA A 308 2.09 12.54 25.08
N TYR A 309 3.39 12.61 24.72
CA TYR A 309 3.89 12.78 23.36
C TYR A 309 5.19 11.99 23.14
N GLY A 310 5.52 11.69 21.89
CA GLY A 310 6.84 11.23 21.52
C GLY A 310 7.17 11.37 20.03
N ILE A 311 8.40 10.97 19.69
CA ILE A 311 8.93 10.96 18.34
C ILE A 311 9.61 9.60 18.13
N ASN A 312 9.23 8.91 17.06
CA ASN A 312 9.89 7.73 16.54
C ASN A 312 10.68 8.12 15.29
N TYR A 313 11.98 8.35 15.42
CA TYR A 313 12.81 8.75 14.28
C TYR A 313 13.05 7.56 13.37
N HIS A 314 12.59 7.71 12.13
CA HIS A 314 12.85 6.82 11.02
C HIS A 314 13.70 7.53 9.95
N SER A 315 14.13 6.80 8.93
CA SER A 315 14.71 7.39 7.74
C SER A 315 14.40 6.47 6.56
N ALA A 316 14.20 6.96 5.33
CA ALA A 316 14.48 8.30 4.85
C ALA A 316 13.46 8.73 3.79
N ALA A 317 12.99 9.98 3.90
CA ALA A 317 12.05 10.58 2.95
C ALA A 317 11.96 12.12 3.04
N GLN A 318 12.40 12.71 4.16
CA GLN A 318 12.09 14.10 4.54
C GLN A 318 10.59 14.32 4.77
N LEU A 319 9.98 13.51 5.64
CA LEU A 319 8.58 13.65 6.02
C LEU A 319 8.43 13.85 7.52
N LEU A 320 7.26 14.33 7.91
CA LEU A 320 6.85 14.43 9.30
C LEU A 320 5.44 13.85 9.45
N LEU A 321 5.40 12.53 9.65
CA LEU A 321 4.19 11.74 9.65
C LEU A 321 3.51 11.73 11.03
N TYR A 322 2.20 11.56 11.03
CA TYR A 322 1.36 11.35 12.19
C TYR A 322 0.11 10.55 11.79
N GLY A 323 -0.45 9.79 12.73
CA GLY A 323 -1.53 8.84 12.44
C GLY A 323 -2.78 9.46 11.78
N VAL A 324 -3.61 8.65 11.12
CA VAL A 324 -3.58 7.17 11.08
C VAL A 324 -2.85 6.58 9.86
N GLY A 325 -2.29 5.37 10.00
CA GLY A 325 -1.68 4.61 8.91
C GLY A 325 -2.67 3.83 8.03
N TRP A 326 -3.70 3.21 8.63
CA TRP A 326 -4.51 2.17 7.98
C TRP A 326 -5.59 2.65 6.97
N GLN A 327 -5.83 3.95 6.84
CA GLN A 327 -6.85 4.47 5.92
C GLN A 327 -6.56 5.90 5.43
N VAL A 328 -6.41 6.06 4.11
CA VAL A 328 -6.05 7.32 3.43
C VAL A 328 -6.98 8.48 3.81
N ALA A 329 -6.41 9.64 4.12
CA ALA A 329 -7.12 10.90 4.39
C ALA A 329 -8.21 10.80 5.48
N THR A 330 -7.93 10.07 6.56
CA THR A 330 -8.83 9.96 7.73
C THR A 330 -8.38 10.95 8.81
N ASP A 331 -8.92 12.18 8.77
CA ASP A 331 -8.68 13.21 9.79
C ASP A 331 -9.16 12.74 11.17
N THR A 332 -8.34 12.96 12.21
CA THR A 332 -8.74 12.78 13.62
C THR A 332 -9.06 14.12 14.28
N PRO A 333 -9.79 14.18 15.41
CA PRO A 333 -9.93 15.41 16.19
C PRO A 333 -8.60 16.03 16.64
N ASP A 334 -7.60 15.21 16.97
CA ASP A 334 -6.28 15.66 17.44
C ASP A 334 -5.38 16.22 16.33
N ASP A 335 -5.77 16.09 15.06
CA ASP A 335 -5.10 16.74 13.92
C ASP A 335 -4.93 18.25 14.13
N VAL A 336 -5.84 18.89 14.85
CA VAL A 336 -5.74 20.32 15.22
C VAL A 336 -4.45 20.59 16.03
N ALA A 337 -4.04 19.65 16.88
CA ALA A 337 -2.79 19.73 17.63
C ALA A 337 -1.58 19.24 16.82
N LEU A 338 -1.76 18.15 16.05
CA LEU A 338 -0.69 17.55 15.25
C LEU A 338 -0.22 18.49 14.12
N LYS A 339 -1.16 19.06 13.35
CA LYS A 339 -0.89 20.05 12.29
C LYS A 339 -0.29 21.36 12.85
N ALA A 340 -0.60 21.74 14.09
CA ALA A 340 0.05 22.87 14.76
C ALA A 340 1.51 22.57 15.16
N LEU A 341 1.80 21.36 15.63
CA LEU A 341 3.17 20.93 15.97
C LEU A 341 4.04 20.70 14.73
N ALA A 342 3.51 20.03 13.72
CA ALA A 342 4.24 19.59 12.54
C ALA A 342 4.34 20.67 11.45
N GLY A 343 3.43 21.65 11.42
CA GLY A 343 3.37 22.66 10.38
C GLY A 343 2.47 22.26 9.20
N THR A 344 2.53 23.04 8.12
CA THR A 344 1.91 22.67 6.83
C THR A 344 2.98 22.27 5.80
N PRO A 345 2.63 21.64 4.66
CA PRO A 345 3.58 21.37 3.58
C PRO A 345 4.35 22.61 3.08
N GLN A 346 3.80 23.82 3.23
CA GLN A 346 4.47 25.08 2.86
C GLN A 346 5.28 25.71 4.01
N LYS A 347 5.07 25.25 5.26
CA LYS A 347 5.67 25.80 6.48
C LYS A 347 5.86 24.71 7.53
N SER A 348 6.73 23.75 7.22
CA SER A 348 7.04 22.60 8.06
C SER A 348 7.85 22.97 9.31
N ALA A 349 7.59 22.25 10.40
CA ALA A 349 8.33 22.33 11.65
C ALA A 349 9.79 21.89 11.56
N VAL A 350 10.10 21.02 10.59
CA VAL A 350 11.46 20.62 10.24
C VAL A 350 11.76 21.14 8.83
N PRO A 351 12.68 22.10 8.66
CA PRO A 351 12.98 22.67 7.35
C PRO A 351 13.34 21.62 6.29
N GLY A 352 12.64 21.68 5.17
CA GLY A 352 12.81 20.73 4.06
C GLY A 352 12.08 19.39 4.24
N TYR A 353 11.32 19.18 5.33
CA TYR A 353 10.40 18.04 5.44
C TYR A 353 8.97 18.42 5.07
N ARG A 354 8.16 17.44 4.65
CA ARG A 354 6.70 17.60 4.41
C ARG A 354 5.86 16.94 5.52
N PRO A 355 5.02 17.69 6.26
CA PRO A 355 4.04 17.13 7.18
C PRO A 355 2.83 16.54 6.45
N GLN A 356 2.42 15.32 6.80
CA GLN A 356 1.23 14.66 6.27
C GLN A 356 0.74 13.52 7.20
N VAL A 357 -0.48 13.04 6.95
CA VAL A 357 -1.01 11.84 7.63
C VAL A 357 -0.22 10.61 7.14
N SER A 358 0.08 9.66 8.04
CA SER A 358 0.87 8.46 7.72
C SER A 358 0.30 7.68 6.52
N SER A 359 -1.02 7.57 6.42
CA SER A 359 -1.70 6.94 5.27
C SER A 359 -1.57 7.66 3.91
N GLU A 360 -1.21 8.95 3.88
CA GLU A 360 -0.89 9.67 2.63
C GLU A 360 0.51 9.30 2.08
N LEU A 361 1.30 8.58 2.88
CA LEU A 361 2.48 7.84 2.43
C LEU A 361 2.02 6.60 1.65
N TYR A 362 1.32 5.73 2.38
CA TYR A 362 0.58 4.55 1.95
C TYR A 362 -0.17 3.96 3.14
N ILE A 363 -1.15 3.10 2.86
CA ILE A 363 -1.82 2.33 3.90
C ILE A 363 -0.77 1.52 4.66
N THR A 364 -0.80 1.60 5.99
CA THR A 364 0.06 0.82 6.89
C THR A 364 -0.76 0.28 8.04
N ASN A 365 -0.42 -0.92 8.50
CA ASN A 365 -1.16 -1.58 9.56
C ASN A 365 -0.21 -2.24 10.58
N GLY A 366 -0.56 -2.19 11.86
CA GLY A 366 0.32 -2.65 12.94
C GLY A 366 1.48 -1.69 13.27
N GLU A 367 1.32 -0.40 13.02
CA GLU A 367 2.31 0.66 13.13
C GLU A 367 2.45 1.25 14.56
N ALA A 368 3.65 1.77 14.88
CA ALA A 368 4.00 2.21 16.23
C ALA A 368 3.30 3.50 16.69
N ASP A 369 3.10 4.47 15.79
CA ASP A 369 2.44 5.75 16.09
C ASP A 369 0.92 5.58 16.22
N GLY A 370 0.31 4.81 15.31
CA GLY A 370 -1.09 4.38 15.40
C GLY A 370 -1.40 3.65 16.71
N HIS A 371 -0.53 2.71 17.12
CA HIS A 371 -0.66 2.03 18.41
C HIS A 371 -0.42 2.95 19.62
N ALA A 372 0.59 3.82 19.56
CA ALA A 372 0.88 4.78 20.64
C ALA A 372 -0.33 5.67 20.92
N ALA A 373 -0.96 6.22 19.89
CA ALA A 373 -2.13 7.09 20.04
C ALA A 373 -3.36 6.29 20.50
N ASN A 374 -3.79 5.29 19.73
CA ASN A 374 -5.11 4.67 19.86
C ASN A 374 -5.17 3.57 20.94
N VAL A 375 -4.04 3.02 21.38
CA VAL A 375 -4.00 1.99 22.45
C VAL A 375 -3.37 2.54 23.73
N ASN A 376 -2.33 3.39 23.61
CA ASN A 376 -1.53 3.84 24.75
C ASN A 376 -1.80 5.28 25.20
N GLY A 377 -2.64 6.03 24.49
CA GLY A 377 -3.02 7.40 24.85
C GLY A 377 -1.87 8.40 24.71
N MET A 378 -0.93 8.13 23.80
CA MET A 378 0.30 8.87 23.58
C MET A 378 0.36 9.35 22.14
N GLN A 379 0.31 10.67 21.91
CA GLN A 379 0.52 11.19 20.56
C GLN A 379 1.96 10.95 20.09
N MET A 380 2.15 10.55 18.84
CA MET A 380 3.47 10.23 18.30
C MET A 380 3.63 10.76 16.87
N PHE A 381 4.82 11.24 16.57
CA PHE A 381 5.24 11.56 15.20
C PHE A 381 6.29 10.58 14.72
N THR A 382 6.28 10.32 13.42
CA THR A 382 7.31 9.57 12.70
C THR A 382 7.99 10.51 11.69
N PRO A 383 9.10 11.18 12.06
CA PRO A 383 9.90 11.93 11.11
C PRO A 383 10.74 10.95 10.30
N GLU A 384 10.54 10.95 8.99
CA GLU A 384 11.41 10.28 8.04
C GLU A 384 12.56 11.21 7.68
N MET A 385 13.78 10.92 8.16
CA MET A 385 14.92 11.81 8.04
C MET A 385 15.42 11.99 6.59
N SER A 386 16.40 12.87 6.35
CA SER A 386 16.91 13.08 4.99
C SER A 386 17.46 11.81 4.35
N THR A 387 17.19 11.67 3.06
CA THR A 387 17.87 10.72 2.18
C THR A 387 19.36 11.05 2.08
N CYS A 388 20.20 10.05 1.79
CA CYS A 388 21.61 10.27 1.51
C CYS A 388 21.83 11.35 0.43
N ALA A 389 21.02 11.31 -0.64
CA ALA A 389 21.14 12.21 -1.77
C ALA A 389 20.87 13.66 -1.36
N THR A 390 19.85 13.94 -0.53
CA THR A 390 19.60 15.30 -0.05
C THR A 390 20.62 15.74 0.99
N ALA A 391 21.03 14.86 1.91
CA ALA A 391 22.08 15.17 2.88
C ALA A 391 23.38 15.61 2.18
N SER A 392 23.81 14.87 1.16
CA SER A 392 25.01 15.17 0.36
C SER A 392 24.91 16.47 -0.45
N ARG A 393 23.68 16.96 -0.77
CA ARG A 393 23.48 18.26 -1.44
C ARG A 393 23.63 19.47 -0.50
N VAL A 394 23.70 19.27 0.82
CA VAL A 394 23.77 20.37 1.81
C VAL A 394 25.10 21.14 1.72
N ASP A 395 26.21 20.47 1.42
CA ASP A 395 27.45 21.12 1.02
C ASP A 395 28.00 20.54 -0.31
N PRO A 396 27.82 21.24 -1.43
CA PRO A 396 28.30 20.78 -2.74
C PRO A 396 29.84 20.85 -2.90
N ASN A 397 30.59 21.28 -1.88
CA ASN A 397 32.06 21.30 -1.86
C ASN A 397 32.65 20.19 -0.96
N ASP A 398 31.81 19.34 -0.39
CA ASP A 398 32.20 18.24 0.46
C ASP A 398 32.76 17.05 -0.35
N ALA A 399 33.35 16.06 0.33
CA ALA A 399 33.81 14.82 -0.28
C ALA A 399 32.65 13.90 -0.71
N TRP A 400 31.45 14.07 -0.13
CA TRP A 400 30.26 13.25 -0.36
C TRP A 400 29.42 13.80 -1.52
N ASN A 401 29.27 13.03 -2.61
CA ASN A 401 28.40 13.43 -3.73
C ASN A 401 27.09 12.62 -3.73
N PRO A 402 25.96 13.20 -4.15
CA PRO A 402 24.68 12.49 -4.23
C PRO A 402 24.69 11.24 -5.14
N GLY A 403 25.50 11.24 -6.20
CA GLY A 403 25.66 10.08 -7.09
C GLY A 403 26.42 8.91 -6.46
N ASP A 404 27.10 9.15 -5.35
CA ASP A 404 27.88 8.16 -4.59
C ASP A 404 27.13 7.64 -3.34
N CYS A 405 25.82 7.88 -3.26
CA CYS A 405 24.96 7.29 -2.24
C CYS A 405 24.71 5.81 -2.55
N ALA A 406 25.15 4.91 -1.67
CA ALA A 406 24.90 3.46 -1.80
C ALA A 406 23.44 3.08 -1.57
N SER A 407 22.70 3.88 -0.79
CA SER A 407 21.26 3.81 -0.66
C SER A 407 20.70 5.13 -0.10
N VAL A 408 19.42 5.41 -0.33
CA VAL A 408 18.55 6.39 0.33
C VAL A 408 18.74 6.37 1.87
N PHE A 409 18.84 5.18 2.49
CA PHE A 409 19.06 4.96 3.93
C PHE A 409 20.54 4.98 4.35
N THR A 410 21.47 5.08 3.39
CA THR A 410 22.92 5.15 3.68
C THR A 410 23.34 6.60 3.84
N PHE A 411 22.83 7.25 4.89
CA PHE A 411 23.20 8.62 5.25
C PHE A 411 24.73 8.77 5.34
N PRO A 412 25.33 9.86 4.81
CA PRO A 412 26.78 10.12 4.90
C PRO A 412 27.35 10.03 6.32
N ASP A 413 28.42 9.25 6.51
CA ASP A 413 29.15 9.16 7.79
C ASP A 413 30.09 10.37 7.97
N ASP A 414 29.49 11.57 7.99
CA ASP A 414 30.18 12.86 8.06
C ASP A 414 29.65 13.67 9.25
N GLU A 415 30.54 14.09 10.14
CA GLU A 415 30.18 14.79 11.38
C GLU A 415 29.41 16.10 11.09
N LYS A 416 29.74 16.80 10.01
CA LYS A 416 29.12 18.09 9.64
C LYS A 416 27.72 17.88 9.05
N LEU A 417 27.53 16.91 8.15
CA LEU A 417 26.23 16.58 7.55
C LEU A 417 25.28 16.01 8.61
N ILE A 418 25.76 15.09 9.46
CA ILE A 418 24.99 14.55 10.59
C ILE A 418 24.62 15.67 11.57
N GLN A 419 25.53 16.59 11.87
CA GLN A 419 25.25 17.74 12.74
C GLN A 419 24.26 18.74 12.12
N ALA A 420 24.27 18.94 10.80
CA ALA A 420 23.28 19.77 10.10
C ALA A 420 21.87 19.14 10.14
N GLU A 421 21.79 17.83 9.92
CA GLU A 421 20.54 17.05 10.02
C GLU A 421 19.96 17.04 11.44
N PHE A 422 20.83 16.91 12.45
CA PHE A 422 20.46 17.07 13.85
C PHE A 422 19.93 18.50 14.12
N ALA A 423 20.66 19.54 13.69
CA ALA A 423 20.35 20.93 14.00
C ALA A 423 18.96 21.38 13.53
N LYS A 424 18.52 20.97 12.34
CA LYS A 424 17.19 21.33 11.80
C LYS A 424 16.03 20.64 12.54
N ASN A 425 16.28 19.52 13.21
CA ASN A 425 15.28 18.78 13.98
C ASN A 425 15.09 19.32 15.41
N ILE A 426 16.06 20.07 15.97
CA ILE A 426 16.01 20.61 17.34
C ILE A 426 14.73 21.42 17.63
N PRO A 427 14.29 22.38 16.79
CA PRO A 427 13.14 23.23 17.14
C PRO A 427 11.84 22.44 17.35
N PHE A 428 11.60 21.45 16.49
CA PHE A 428 10.50 20.50 16.58
C PHE A 428 10.64 19.58 17.79
N ALA A 429 11.80 18.96 17.99
CA ALA A 429 12.03 18.05 19.12
C ALA A 429 11.80 18.73 20.48
N LEU A 430 12.27 19.97 20.65
CA LEU A 430 12.02 20.78 21.86
C LEU A 430 10.53 21.13 22.01
N ALA A 431 9.84 21.46 20.91
CA ALA A 431 8.42 21.83 20.92
C ALA A 431 7.51 20.66 21.34
N VAL A 432 7.82 19.44 20.92
CA VAL A 432 7.13 18.21 21.35
C VAL A 432 7.29 17.99 22.88
N ALA A 433 8.49 18.18 23.42
CA ALA A 433 8.72 18.04 24.86
C ALA A 433 8.07 19.14 25.71
N GLU A 434 8.04 20.38 25.23
CA GLU A 434 7.29 21.46 25.89
C GLU A 434 5.79 21.18 25.89
N THR A 435 5.27 20.67 24.76
CA THR A 435 3.86 20.32 24.63
C THR A 435 3.45 19.23 25.61
N ALA A 436 4.30 18.23 25.88
CA ALA A 436 3.99 17.18 26.85
C ALA A 436 3.55 17.71 28.24
N ALA A 437 4.02 18.90 28.67
CA ALA A 437 3.59 19.51 29.93
C ALA A 437 2.13 20.02 29.92
N HIS A 438 1.64 20.43 28.75
CA HIS A 438 0.27 20.92 28.50
C HIS A 438 -0.23 20.33 27.18
N PRO A 439 -0.52 19.02 27.13
CA PRO A 439 -0.57 18.29 25.86
C PRO A 439 -1.74 18.68 24.97
N ASP A 440 -2.79 19.29 25.52
CA ASP A 440 -3.84 19.89 24.71
C ASP A 440 -3.39 21.21 24.05
N ARG A 441 -2.45 21.95 24.63
CA ARG A 441 -1.96 23.28 24.21
C ARG A 441 -0.58 23.17 23.54
N PRO A 442 -0.48 22.70 22.28
CA PRO A 442 0.80 22.52 21.61
C PRO A 442 1.59 23.81 21.44
N VAL A 443 2.92 23.68 21.55
CA VAL A 443 3.88 24.72 21.19
C VAL A 443 4.25 24.54 19.73
N SER A 444 3.85 25.46 18.86
CA SER A 444 4.23 25.36 17.43
C SER A 444 5.62 25.98 17.18
N PRO A 445 6.60 25.24 16.62
CA PRO A 445 7.89 25.80 16.23
C PRO A 445 7.77 26.78 15.04
N VAL A 446 6.67 26.72 14.28
CA VAL A 446 6.38 27.58 13.13
C VAL A 446 5.26 28.62 13.39
N GLY A 447 4.82 28.81 14.64
CA GLY A 447 3.75 29.74 14.99
C GLY A 447 2.40 29.49 14.29
N ILE A 448 1.95 28.24 14.20
CA ILE A 448 0.58 27.86 13.86
C ILE A 448 -0.18 27.57 15.17
N ASP A 449 -1.33 28.20 15.38
CA ASP A 449 -2.11 28.03 16.60
C ASP A 449 -3.10 26.85 16.49
N ALA A 450 -3.06 25.93 17.45
CA ALA A 450 -4.10 24.92 17.63
C ALA A 450 -5.39 25.56 18.19
N SER A 451 -6.32 25.87 17.27
CA SER A 451 -7.57 26.57 17.57
C SER A 451 -8.41 25.83 18.60
N ASP A 452 -8.95 26.56 19.59
CA ASP A 452 -9.82 26.00 20.65
C ASP A 452 -11.08 25.31 20.09
N LEU A 453 -11.61 25.85 18.99
CA LEU A 453 -12.88 25.50 18.36
C LEU A 453 -12.74 25.62 16.83
N THR A 454 -12.77 24.50 16.12
CA THR A 454 -12.67 24.42 14.66
C THR A 454 -13.98 23.85 14.09
N PRO A 455 -14.91 24.68 13.58
CA PRO A 455 -16.19 24.22 13.05
C PRO A 455 -16.01 23.42 11.76
N LYS A 456 -16.79 22.34 11.59
CA LYS A 456 -16.99 21.73 10.27
C LYS A 456 -17.95 22.60 9.48
N THR A 457 -17.48 23.17 8.37
CA THR A 457 -18.24 24.19 7.62
C THR A 457 -18.76 23.65 6.30
N PHE A 458 -20.00 24.01 5.97
CA PHE A 458 -20.62 23.75 4.67
C PHE A 458 -21.45 24.97 4.24
N THR A 459 -21.77 25.07 2.96
CA THR A 459 -22.50 26.21 2.37
C THR A 459 -23.99 25.94 2.16
N THR A 460 -24.39 24.66 2.13
CA THR A 460 -25.77 24.24 1.81
C THR A 460 -26.26 23.20 2.83
N SER A 461 -27.50 23.40 3.27
CA SER A 461 -28.29 22.51 4.13
C SER A 461 -29.59 22.16 3.41
N TYR A 462 -30.06 20.91 3.45
CA TYR A 462 -31.42 20.60 2.99
C TYR A 462 -32.45 20.66 4.13
N ALA A 463 -33.55 21.39 3.96
CA ALA A 463 -34.63 21.38 4.97
C ALA A 463 -35.72 20.34 4.70
N ARG A 464 -36.20 19.71 5.78
CA ARG A 464 -37.51 19.06 5.84
C ARG A 464 -38.23 19.25 7.19
N GLY A 465 -37.91 20.33 7.91
CA GLY A 465 -38.36 20.52 9.30
C GLY A 465 -37.73 19.53 10.30
N ALA A 466 -36.70 18.81 9.87
CA ALA A 466 -35.74 18.15 10.74
C ALA A 466 -34.67 19.18 11.13
N GLU A 467 -34.04 18.97 12.27
CA GLU A 467 -32.89 19.74 12.71
C GLU A 467 -31.69 19.57 11.76
N GLN A 468 -30.83 20.60 11.65
CA GLN A 468 -29.56 20.49 10.92
C GLN A 468 -28.43 20.28 11.94
N GLU A 469 -27.83 19.09 11.93
CA GLU A 469 -26.64 18.80 12.74
C GLU A 469 -25.44 19.64 12.26
N VAL A 470 -24.73 20.25 13.20
CA VAL A 470 -23.49 21.00 12.96
C VAL A 470 -22.41 20.54 13.94
N ALA A 471 -21.17 20.41 13.46
CA ALA A 471 -20.06 19.87 14.22
C ALA A 471 -18.94 20.91 14.48
N VAL A 472 -18.22 20.71 15.59
CA VAL A 472 -17.00 21.45 15.94
C VAL A 472 -15.98 20.52 16.56
N THR A 473 -14.77 20.47 15.99
CA THR A 473 -13.62 19.89 16.66
C THR A 473 -13.18 20.85 17.76
N ALA A 474 -13.21 20.40 19.02
CA ALA A 474 -12.97 21.24 20.17
C ALA A 474 -12.04 20.58 21.19
N ARG A 475 -11.14 21.38 21.76
CA ARG A 475 -10.28 20.99 22.88
C ARG A 475 -11.13 20.41 24.02
N LYS A 476 -10.86 19.18 24.44
CA LYS A 476 -11.63 18.46 25.49
C LYS A 476 -11.67 19.24 26.80
N SER A 477 -10.55 19.89 27.17
CA SER A 477 -10.41 20.65 28.42
C SER A 477 -11.29 21.92 28.53
N LEU A 478 -11.93 22.36 27.43
CA LEU A 478 -12.89 23.47 27.44
C LEU A 478 -14.21 23.08 28.11
N ARG A 479 -14.79 24.04 28.84
CA ARG A 479 -16.05 23.91 29.59
C ARG A 479 -17.15 24.74 28.95
N ALA A 480 -18.40 24.38 29.22
CA ALA A 480 -19.59 25.09 28.72
C ALA A 480 -19.49 25.35 27.20
N LYS A 481 -19.15 24.29 26.45
CA LYS A 481 -19.20 24.27 24.99
C LYS A 481 -20.67 24.39 24.58
N THR A 482 -20.99 25.31 23.69
CA THR A 482 -22.36 25.56 23.23
C THR A 482 -22.36 25.98 21.77
N LEU A 483 -23.33 25.47 21.01
CA LEU A 483 -23.72 26.00 19.71
C LEU A 483 -24.35 27.39 19.89
N LYS A 484 -24.14 28.26 18.92
CA LYS A 484 -24.84 29.54 18.75
C LYS A 484 -25.22 29.67 17.28
N TYR A 485 -26.44 30.13 17.02
CA TYR A 485 -26.86 30.37 15.64
C TYR A 485 -27.86 31.53 15.51
N ARG A 486 -27.99 32.05 14.29
CA ARG A 486 -29.03 33.02 13.89
C ARG A 486 -29.63 32.61 12.57
N ILE A 487 -30.97 32.67 12.49
CA ILE A 487 -31.70 32.50 11.23
C ILE A 487 -32.03 33.91 10.69
N ASN A 488 -31.63 34.20 9.45
CA ASN A 488 -31.87 35.47 8.74
C ASN A 488 -31.48 36.74 9.53
N GLY A 489 -30.40 36.69 10.32
CA GLY A 489 -29.96 37.80 11.17
C GLY A 489 -30.89 38.11 12.36
N GLY A 490 -31.79 37.19 12.70
CA GLY A 490 -32.70 37.29 13.84
C GLY A 490 -32.02 37.12 15.21
N ARG A 491 -32.80 36.71 16.22
CA ARG A 491 -32.27 36.47 17.58
C ARG A 491 -31.20 35.37 17.55
N THR A 492 -30.24 35.47 18.46
CA THR A 492 -29.27 34.38 18.70
C THR A 492 -29.94 33.25 19.50
N HIS A 493 -29.87 32.04 18.97
CA HIS A 493 -30.21 30.78 19.64
C HIS A 493 -28.95 30.18 20.29
N SER A 494 -29.11 29.19 21.17
CA SER A 494 -28.04 28.72 22.04
C SER A 494 -28.32 27.34 22.60
N GLU A 495 -27.73 26.32 21.99
CA GLU A 495 -27.89 24.93 22.41
C GLU A 495 -26.61 24.37 23.06
N GLU A 496 -26.76 23.35 23.89
CA GLU A 496 -25.61 22.56 24.36
C GLU A 496 -25.08 21.67 23.22
N VAL A 497 -23.83 21.20 23.35
CA VAL A 497 -23.22 20.30 22.36
C VAL A 497 -22.86 18.98 23.03
N GLU A 498 -23.09 17.86 22.34
CA GLU A 498 -22.72 16.53 22.79
C GLU A 498 -21.45 16.05 22.07
N ALA A 499 -20.65 15.21 22.72
CA ALA A 499 -19.49 14.60 22.06
C ALA A 499 -19.95 13.52 21.06
N TRP A 500 -19.43 13.57 19.83
CA TRP A 500 -19.64 12.54 18.84
C TRP A 500 -18.92 11.25 19.28
N LYS A 501 -19.55 10.10 19.05
CA LYS A 501 -19.08 8.81 19.57
C LYS A 501 -18.24 8.02 18.56
N GLY A 502 -17.87 8.63 17.44
CA GLY A 502 -17.40 7.91 16.26
C GLY A 502 -18.53 7.37 15.41
N GLY A 503 -18.18 6.94 14.20
CA GLY A 503 -19.07 6.24 13.28
C GLY A 503 -18.86 4.73 13.29
N GLU A 504 -19.37 4.04 12.28
CA GLU A 504 -19.30 2.57 12.19
C GLU A 504 -17.91 2.02 11.79
N THR A 505 -17.03 2.84 11.21
CA THR A 505 -15.72 2.43 10.65
C THR A 505 -14.54 3.22 11.24
N PHE A 506 -14.71 4.53 11.49
CA PHE A 506 -13.66 5.40 12.03
C PHE A 506 -14.22 6.51 12.96
N GLY A 507 -13.31 7.13 13.71
CA GLY A 507 -13.61 8.18 14.68
C GLY A 507 -14.01 7.66 16.06
N GLY A 508 -13.88 8.51 17.08
CA GLY A 508 -14.50 8.32 18.41
C GLY A 508 -13.54 7.86 19.51
N ASP A 509 -12.54 7.07 19.16
CA ASP A 509 -11.45 6.61 20.05
C ASP A 509 -10.12 7.36 19.79
N ASP A 510 -9.98 8.00 18.63
CA ASP A 510 -8.82 8.74 18.10
C ASP A 510 -8.78 10.21 18.56
N ASN A 511 -9.19 10.48 19.80
CA ASN A 511 -9.56 11.81 20.29
C ASN A 511 -8.91 12.18 21.64
N LEU A 512 -7.59 12.08 21.80
CA LEU A 512 -6.94 12.18 23.12
C LEU A 512 -7.11 13.57 23.79
N TYR A 513 -6.90 14.66 23.05
CA TYR A 513 -6.89 16.02 23.61
C TYR A 513 -7.96 16.94 23.00
N PHE A 514 -8.30 16.71 21.75
CA PHE A 514 -9.42 17.29 21.00
C PHE A 514 -10.47 16.21 20.74
N ASP A 515 -11.69 16.65 20.46
CA ASP A 515 -12.84 15.75 20.27
C ASP A 515 -13.89 16.47 19.42
N GLU A 516 -14.69 15.73 18.65
CA GLU A 516 -15.75 16.33 17.84
C GLU A 516 -17.01 16.47 18.69
N TYR A 517 -17.64 17.65 18.65
CA TYR A 517 -18.91 17.93 19.33
C TYR A 517 -19.96 18.33 18.31
N ARG A 518 -21.17 17.81 18.47
CA ARG A 518 -22.30 18.07 17.59
C ARG A 518 -23.48 18.67 18.34
N ALA A 519 -24.29 19.42 17.60
CA ALA A 519 -25.57 19.95 18.06
C ALA A 519 -26.45 20.28 16.86
N GLU A 520 -27.73 20.49 17.16
CA GLU A 520 -28.78 20.66 16.17
C GLU A 520 -29.22 22.11 16.04
N VAL A 521 -29.32 22.59 14.80
CA VAL A 521 -29.94 23.88 14.48
C VAL A 521 -31.44 23.66 14.23
N GLU A 522 -32.26 24.05 15.20
CA GLU A 522 -33.71 23.99 15.11
C GLU A 522 -34.33 25.19 14.36
N GLY A 523 -35.46 24.93 13.68
CA GLY A 523 -36.44 25.95 13.28
C GLY A 523 -36.19 26.66 11.95
N ALA A 524 -35.08 26.37 11.27
CA ALA A 524 -34.77 26.92 9.94
C ALA A 524 -35.62 26.27 8.83
N ARG A 525 -35.88 27.02 7.75
CA ARG A 525 -36.81 26.69 6.67
C ARG A 525 -36.19 26.91 5.29
N PRO A 526 -36.71 26.27 4.22
CA PRO A 526 -36.26 26.55 2.85
C PRO A 526 -36.25 28.05 2.53
N GLY A 527 -35.12 28.52 1.99
CA GLY A 527 -34.84 29.93 1.70
C GLY A 527 -34.07 30.67 2.80
N ASP A 528 -33.98 30.12 4.02
CA ASP A 528 -33.28 30.77 5.13
C ASP A 528 -31.75 30.78 4.96
N SER A 529 -31.13 31.78 5.57
CA SER A 529 -29.68 31.85 5.80
C SER A 529 -29.41 31.63 7.28
N VAL A 530 -28.58 30.64 7.62
CA VAL A 530 -28.19 30.35 9.00
C VAL A 530 -26.73 30.72 9.22
N GLU A 531 -26.47 31.64 10.14
CA GLU A 531 -25.14 31.92 10.68
C GLU A 531 -24.91 31.03 11.91
N VAL A 532 -23.80 30.30 11.96
CA VAL A 532 -23.45 29.35 13.03
C VAL A 532 -22.05 29.64 13.57
N TRP A 533 -21.91 29.63 14.89
CA TRP A 533 -20.61 29.64 15.58
C TRP A 533 -20.69 28.88 16.90
N PHE A 534 -19.54 28.50 17.44
CA PHE A 534 -19.45 27.79 18.71
C PHE A 534 -18.76 28.67 19.75
N THR A 535 -19.18 28.59 21.01
CA THR A 535 -18.53 29.28 22.13
C THR A 535 -18.23 28.32 23.26
N ALA A 536 -17.13 28.55 23.96
CA ALA A 536 -16.76 27.77 25.14
C ALA A 536 -16.02 28.65 26.18
N ARG A 537 -15.61 28.04 27.29
CA ARG A 537 -14.76 28.67 28.30
C ARG A 537 -13.51 27.83 28.60
N THR A 538 -12.38 28.51 28.74
CA THR A 538 -11.13 27.88 29.21
C THR A 538 -11.25 27.47 30.68
N ARG A 539 -10.31 26.67 31.17
CA ARG A 539 -10.23 26.26 32.59
C ARG A 539 -10.14 27.45 33.55
N GLU A 540 -9.55 28.56 33.08
CA GLU A 540 -9.41 29.85 33.77
C GLU A 540 -10.65 30.75 33.63
N GLY A 541 -11.72 30.29 32.96
CA GLY A 541 -13.00 30.98 32.82
C GLY A 541 -13.10 31.98 31.66
N ARG A 542 -12.01 32.21 30.92
CA ARG A 542 -11.99 33.08 29.73
C ARG A 542 -12.93 32.52 28.65
N ALA A 543 -13.73 33.38 28.03
CA ALA A 543 -14.57 32.98 26.90
C ALA A 543 -13.72 32.84 25.63
N THR A 544 -14.04 31.83 24.81
CA THR A 544 -13.46 31.59 23.48
C THR A 544 -14.59 31.32 22.49
N SER A 545 -14.38 31.61 21.21
CA SER A 545 -15.38 31.48 20.14
C SER A 545 -14.70 31.03 18.86
N SER A 546 -15.37 30.18 18.08
CA SER A 546 -14.99 29.93 16.71
C SER A 546 -15.24 31.17 15.83
N ALA A 547 -14.64 31.18 14.64
CA ALA A 547 -15.18 31.99 13.55
C ALA A 547 -16.61 31.51 13.21
N PRO A 548 -17.52 32.42 12.81
CA PRO A 548 -18.82 32.03 12.29
C PRO A 548 -18.70 31.54 10.84
N PHE A 549 -19.53 30.56 10.47
CA PHE A 549 -19.80 30.21 9.08
C PHE A 549 -21.29 30.43 8.76
N THR A 550 -21.67 30.37 7.48
CA THR A 550 -23.06 30.56 7.06
C THR A 550 -23.42 29.58 5.96
N TYR A 551 -24.56 28.92 6.11
CA TYR A 551 -25.15 28.08 5.08
C TYR A 551 -26.53 28.59 4.64
N LYS A 552 -26.94 28.16 3.44
CA LYS A 552 -28.28 28.35 2.89
C LYS A 552 -29.10 27.09 3.06
N VAL A 553 -30.36 27.26 3.40
CA VAL A 553 -31.31 26.16 3.54
C VAL A 553 -32.06 25.97 2.22
N ALA A 554 -31.72 24.92 1.49
CA ALA A 554 -32.34 24.52 0.25
C ALA A 554 -33.68 23.81 0.49
N GLU A 555 -34.64 23.98 -0.43
CA GLU A 555 -35.85 23.16 -0.44
C GLU A 555 -35.50 21.72 -0.85
N ARG A 556 -35.82 20.75 0.00
CA ARG A 556 -35.73 19.34 -0.34
C ARG A 556 -37.08 18.85 -0.87
N PRO A 557 -37.14 18.19 -2.04
CA PRO A 557 -38.29 17.39 -2.45
C PRO A 557 -38.74 16.43 -1.33
N ARG A 558 -39.99 15.96 -1.34
CA ARG A 558 -40.53 15.06 -0.29
C ARG A 558 -40.02 13.62 -0.38
N GLY A 559 -38.71 13.46 -0.53
CA GLY A 559 -37.98 12.21 -0.70
C GLY A 559 -36.98 11.95 0.42
N ASP A 560 -36.59 10.69 0.53
CA ASP A 560 -35.56 10.17 1.43
C ASP A 560 -34.33 9.64 0.66
N VAL A 561 -34.31 9.83 -0.67
CA VAL A 561 -33.21 9.46 -1.57
C VAL A 561 -32.59 10.69 -2.23
N LEU A 562 -31.26 10.74 -2.32
CA LEU A 562 -30.51 11.68 -3.15
C LEU A 562 -29.96 10.95 -4.37
N VAL A 563 -30.13 11.50 -5.57
CA VAL A 563 -29.30 11.14 -6.73
C VAL A 563 -28.08 12.04 -6.72
N LEU A 564 -26.90 11.46 -6.52
CA LEU A 564 -25.62 12.15 -6.63
C LEU A 564 -25.04 11.83 -8.01
N ALA A 565 -24.93 12.85 -8.87
CA ALA A 565 -24.43 12.74 -10.22
C ALA A 565 -23.00 13.29 -10.29
N ASP A 566 -22.04 12.42 -10.58
CA ASP A 566 -20.61 12.71 -10.65
C ASP A 566 -20.07 12.27 -12.03
N GLU A 567 -20.72 12.75 -13.11
CA GLU A 567 -20.32 12.51 -14.52
C GLU A 567 -19.02 13.28 -14.91
N GLY A 568 -18.29 13.82 -13.94
CA GLY A 568 -17.10 14.65 -14.13
C GLY A 568 -17.32 15.99 -14.84
N GLY A 569 -16.21 16.69 -15.08
CA GLY A 569 -16.21 17.96 -15.83
C GLY A 569 -16.94 19.13 -15.14
N THR A 570 -17.46 20.06 -15.96
CA THR A 570 -18.15 21.28 -15.51
C THR A 570 -19.51 21.48 -16.20
N THR A 571 -20.01 20.45 -16.89
CA THR A 571 -21.28 20.43 -17.60
C THR A 571 -22.32 19.68 -16.77
N ALA A 572 -23.57 20.14 -16.80
CA ALA A 572 -24.65 19.48 -16.06
C ALA A 572 -24.85 18.03 -16.51
N ALA A 573 -25.09 17.16 -15.53
CA ALA A 573 -25.17 15.71 -15.70
C ALA A 573 -26.36 15.28 -16.58
N GLN A 574 -26.08 14.44 -17.56
CA GLN A 574 -26.97 14.07 -18.67
C GLN A 574 -28.04 13.06 -18.27
N HIS A 575 -27.74 12.15 -17.34
CA HIS A 575 -28.58 10.96 -17.07
C HIS A 575 -29.48 11.07 -15.84
N THR A 576 -29.41 12.16 -15.08
CA THR A 576 -30.15 12.37 -13.81
C THR A 576 -31.64 12.04 -13.89
N ALA A 577 -32.29 12.36 -15.02
CA ALA A 577 -33.71 12.09 -15.27
C ALA A 577 -34.07 10.60 -15.21
N ASP A 578 -33.18 9.71 -15.65
CA ASP A 578 -33.42 8.26 -15.67
C ASP A 578 -33.40 7.67 -14.25
N TYR A 579 -32.47 8.11 -13.41
CA TYR A 579 -32.39 7.75 -12.00
C TYR A 579 -33.58 8.29 -11.20
N VAL A 580 -33.92 9.57 -11.37
CA VAL A 580 -35.09 10.18 -10.71
C VAL A 580 -36.39 9.48 -11.12
N LYS A 581 -36.54 9.12 -12.40
CA LYS A 581 -37.72 8.37 -12.86
C LYS A 581 -37.77 6.96 -12.27
N ALA A 582 -36.65 6.24 -12.26
CA ALA A 582 -36.59 4.89 -11.68
C ALA A 582 -36.94 4.91 -10.17
N LEU A 583 -36.54 5.95 -9.44
CA LEU A 583 -36.94 6.16 -8.05
C LEU A 583 -38.46 6.45 -7.93
N ALA A 584 -38.99 7.34 -8.76
CA ALA A 584 -40.41 7.69 -8.77
C ALA A 584 -41.32 6.49 -9.09
N ASP A 585 -40.92 5.64 -10.04
CA ASP A 585 -41.61 4.39 -10.37
C ASP A 585 -41.60 3.39 -9.18
N ASN A 586 -40.59 3.47 -8.30
CA ASN A 586 -40.53 2.76 -7.00
C ASN A 586 -41.18 3.52 -5.84
N LYS A 587 -41.95 4.58 -6.11
CA LYS A 587 -42.62 5.43 -5.11
C LYS A 587 -41.66 6.15 -4.15
N ARG A 588 -40.39 6.35 -4.56
CA ARG A 588 -39.41 7.18 -3.85
C ARG A 588 -39.30 8.51 -4.58
N ALA A 589 -39.52 9.61 -3.88
CA ALA A 589 -39.13 10.92 -4.41
C ALA A 589 -37.62 11.11 -4.20
N ALA A 590 -36.99 11.87 -5.10
CA ALA A 590 -35.56 12.10 -5.11
C ALA A 590 -35.23 13.60 -5.15
N ALA A 591 -34.13 13.99 -4.52
CA ALA A 591 -33.39 15.19 -4.90
C ALA A 591 -32.28 14.82 -5.90
N VAL A 592 -31.74 15.81 -6.60
CA VAL A 592 -30.55 15.65 -7.45
C VAL A 592 -29.48 16.60 -6.95
N TRP A 593 -28.28 16.07 -6.69
CA TRP A 593 -27.05 16.83 -6.51
C TRP A 593 -26.13 16.52 -7.68
N ASP A 594 -25.69 17.55 -8.37
CA ASP A 594 -24.86 17.48 -9.57
C ASP A 594 -23.49 18.07 -9.21
N VAL A 595 -22.46 17.21 -9.17
CA VAL A 595 -21.12 17.57 -8.68
C VAL A 595 -20.45 18.58 -9.61
N ALA A 596 -20.66 18.48 -10.92
CA ALA A 596 -20.09 19.39 -11.91
C ALA A 596 -20.58 20.85 -11.76
N THR A 597 -21.76 21.05 -11.18
CA THR A 597 -22.37 22.39 -10.97
C THR A 597 -22.42 22.86 -9.51
N GLN A 598 -22.38 21.94 -8.54
CA GLN A 598 -22.53 22.25 -7.11
C GLN A 598 -21.30 21.85 -6.26
N GLY A 599 -20.31 21.19 -6.85
CA GLY A 599 -19.15 20.61 -6.15
C GLY A 599 -19.52 19.32 -5.38
N ALA A 600 -18.55 18.76 -4.66
CA ALA A 600 -18.84 17.62 -3.78
C ALA A 600 -19.82 18.02 -2.66
N PRO A 601 -20.86 17.21 -2.39
CA PRO A 601 -21.81 17.49 -1.31
C PRO A 601 -21.15 17.34 0.07
N ASP A 602 -21.51 18.15 1.06
CA ASP A 602 -21.06 17.89 2.44
C ASP A 602 -21.85 16.76 3.10
N ALA A 603 -21.16 15.94 3.90
CA ALA A 603 -21.78 14.80 4.57
C ALA A 603 -22.88 15.21 5.58
N LEU A 604 -22.69 16.30 6.35
CA LEU A 604 -23.66 16.78 7.34
C LEU A 604 -24.67 17.76 6.74
N GLY A 605 -24.25 18.67 5.86
CA GLY A 605 -25.13 19.65 5.23
C GLY A 605 -26.07 19.02 4.19
N VAL A 606 -25.59 18.03 3.44
CA VAL A 606 -26.31 17.49 2.27
C VAL A 606 -26.68 16.03 2.43
N LEU A 607 -25.71 15.13 2.63
CA LEU A 607 -25.95 13.69 2.51
C LEU A 607 -26.78 13.11 3.67
N SER A 608 -26.50 13.52 4.91
CA SER A 608 -27.20 13.10 6.15
C SER A 608 -28.73 13.23 6.08
N HIS A 609 -29.25 14.20 5.31
CA HIS A 609 -30.67 14.42 5.13
C HIS A 609 -31.39 13.28 4.40
N PHE A 610 -30.64 12.41 3.73
CA PHE A 610 -31.15 11.30 2.94
C PHE A 610 -30.77 9.97 3.58
N ARG A 611 -31.76 9.09 3.71
CA ARG A 611 -31.56 7.72 4.17
C ARG A 611 -30.79 6.88 3.14
N THR A 612 -30.82 7.28 1.87
CA THR A 612 -30.10 6.58 0.80
C THR A 612 -29.54 7.58 -0.21
N VAL A 613 -28.31 7.37 -0.64
CA VAL A 613 -27.70 8.06 -1.78
C VAL A 613 -27.61 7.06 -2.94
N VAL A 614 -28.01 7.49 -4.12
CA VAL A 614 -27.77 6.80 -5.40
C VAL A 614 -26.72 7.61 -6.14
N TRP A 615 -25.46 7.18 -6.02
CA TRP A 615 -24.31 7.87 -6.61
C TRP A 615 -23.96 7.21 -7.94
N TYR A 616 -23.97 7.99 -9.02
CA TYR A 616 -23.54 7.48 -10.32
C TYR A 616 -22.49 8.38 -10.97
N THR A 617 -21.55 7.75 -11.68
CA THR A 617 -20.38 8.42 -12.27
C THR A 617 -20.37 8.40 -13.81
N GLY A 618 -21.32 7.70 -14.42
CA GLY A 618 -21.35 7.51 -15.87
C GLY A 618 -20.09 6.81 -16.37
N ALA A 619 -19.39 7.46 -17.31
CA ALA A 619 -18.12 7.01 -17.88
C ALA A 619 -16.89 7.48 -17.07
N GLU A 620 -17.04 8.24 -15.99
CA GLU A 620 -15.92 8.80 -15.23
C GLU A 620 -15.59 8.03 -13.95
N ARG A 621 -14.36 8.20 -13.45
CA ARG A 621 -13.96 7.73 -12.11
C ARG A 621 -14.61 8.64 -11.05
N PRO A 622 -14.98 8.11 -9.87
CA PRO A 622 -15.33 8.92 -8.70
C PRO A 622 -14.32 10.05 -8.43
N SER A 623 -14.80 11.25 -8.08
CA SER A 623 -13.91 12.30 -7.56
C SER A 623 -13.55 12.04 -6.09
N GLY A 624 -12.28 12.20 -5.69
CA GLY A 624 -11.84 11.97 -4.31
C GLY A 624 -12.61 12.78 -3.26
N ALA A 625 -13.01 14.02 -3.61
CA ALA A 625 -13.83 14.85 -2.72
C ALA A 625 -15.26 14.29 -2.54
N ALA A 626 -15.90 13.76 -3.60
CA ALA A 626 -17.19 13.10 -3.49
C ALA A 626 -17.06 11.76 -2.73
N GLN A 627 -15.99 11.00 -2.99
CA GLN A 627 -15.68 9.77 -2.25
C GLN A 627 -15.55 10.03 -0.74
N LEU A 628 -14.76 11.01 -0.32
CA LEU A 628 -14.60 11.34 1.12
C LEU A 628 -15.92 11.77 1.77
N ALA A 629 -16.76 12.54 1.06
CA ALA A 629 -18.08 12.90 1.56
C ALA A 629 -19.02 11.69 1.71
N VAL A 630 -19.04 10.80 0.71
CA VAL A 630 -19.84 9.57 0.74
C VAL A 630 -19.31 8.58 1.78
N ARG A 631 -17.98 8.51 1.99
CA ARG A 631 -17.32 7.73 3.04
C ARG A 631 -17.74 8.20 4.42
N ALA A 632 -17.70 9.51 4.68
CA ALA A 632 -18.20 10.09 5.92
C ALA A 632 -19.71 9.81 6.11
N TYR A 633 -20.53 9.94 5.07
CA TYR A 633 -21.95 9.60 5.11
C TYR A 633 -22.22 8.12 5.45
N LEU A 634 -21.44 7.19 4.89
CA LEU A 634 -21.53 5.77 5.24
C LEU A 634 -21.06 5.50 6.67
N ASN A 635 -20.04 6.20 7.15
CA ASN A 635 -19.57 6.10 8.54
C ASN A 635 -20.66 6.50 9.57
N GLU A 636 -21.54 7.44 9.24
CA GLU A 636 -22.73 7.79 10.05
C GLU A 636 -23.91 6.81 9.89
N GLY A 637 -23.70 5.65 9.26
CA GLY A 637 -24.75 4.66 9.00
C GLY A 637 -25.67 4.99 7.82
N GLY A 638 -25.22 5.85 6.88
CA GLY A 638 -25.85 6.09 5.59
C GLY A 638 -25.99 4.82 4.73
N LYS A 639 -26.68 4.91 3.58
CA LYS A 639 -26.86 3.77 2.67
C LYS A 639 -26.59 4.20 1.23
N LEU A 640 -25.82 3.42 0.48
CA LEU A 640 -25.34 3.80 -0.86
C LEU A 640 -25.75 2.80 -1.93
N ILE A 641 -26.19 3.31 -3.08
CA ILE A 641 -26.20 2.57 -4.34
C ILE A 641 -25.22 3.29 -5.25
N ASN A 642 -24.06 2.70 -5.52
CA ASN A 642 -23.06 3.22 -6.43
C ASN A 642 -23.17 2.49 -7.78
N ALA A 643 -23.23 3.25 -8.87
CA ALA A 643 -23.45 2.71 -10.22
C ALA A 643 -22.66 3.50 -11.27
N GLY A 644 -21.94 2.80 -12.15
CA GLY A 644 -21.15 3.45 -13.19
C GLY A 644 -20.11 2.49 -13.70
N GLU A 645 -19.62 2.68 -14.93
CA GLU A 645 -18.73 1.68 -15.51
C GLU A 645 -17.39 1.62 -14.74
N LYS A 646 -16.84 2.78 -14.36
CA LYS A 646 -15.60 2.92 -13.56
C LYS A 646 -15.81 2.96 -12.03
N SER A 647 -17.02 2.71 -11.53
CA SER A 647 -17.28 2.69 -10.08
C SER A 647 -16.61 1.50 -9.40
N GLY A 648 -16.18 1.66 -8.14
CA GLY A 648 -15.53 0.60 -7.36
C GLY A 648 -14.11 0.22 -7.82
N GLY A 649 -13.33 1.18 -8.30
CA GLY A 649 -11.88 1.02 -8.57
C GLY A 649 -11.05 2.10 -7.87
N LEU A 650 -9.75 2.18 -8.21
CA LEU A 650 -8.82 3.18 -7.68
C LEU A 650 -9.33 4.62 -7.86
N THR A 651 -9.18 5.42 -6.81
CA THR A 651 -9.58 6.82 -6.75
C THR A 651 -8.45 7.70 -6.21
N GLU A 652 -8.22 8.86 -6.83
CA GLU A 652 -7.22 9.85 -6.44
C GLU A 652 -7.71 10.68 -5.24
N ILE A 653 -6.98 10.64 -4.12
CA ILE A 653 -7.23 11.40 -2.90
C ILE A 653 -5.99 12.25 -2.57
N GLY A 654 -6.00 13.51 -3.00
CA GLY A 654 -4.92 14.46 -2.71
C GLY A 654 -3.66 14.18 -3.54
N ARG A 655 -2.80 13.28 -3.06
CA ARG A 655 -1.63 12.76 -3.79
C ARG A 655 -1.54 11.23 -3.81
N ALA A 656 -2.42 10.54 -3.08
CA ALA A 656 -2.47 9.08 -3.06
C ALA A 656 -3.54 8.58 -4.05
N GLU A 657 -3.27 7.48 -4.75
CA GLU A 657 -4.33 6.63 -5.31
C GLU A 657 -4.72 5.58 -4.26
N SER A 658 -6.01 5.28 -4.13
CA SER A 658 -6.52 4.36 -3.11
C SER A 658 -7.71 3.53 -3.61
N ASN A 659 -7.73 2.25 -3.22
CA ASN A 659 -8.82 1.29 -3.36
C ASN A 659 -9.66 1.18 -2.06
N ASP A 660 -9.24 1.81 -0.94
CA ASP A 660 -9.77 1.59 0.42
C ASP A 660 -11.30 1.69 0.49
N PHE A 661 -11.87 2.63 -0.25
CA PHE A 661 -13.31 2.83 -0.31
C PHE A 661 -14.04 1.66 -0.98
N ALA A 662 -13.49 1.12 -2.07
CA ALA A 662 -14.05 -0.04 -2.76
C ALA A 662 -13.99 -1.30 -1.89
N GLN A 663 -12.84 -1.54 -1.26
CA GLN A 663 -12.61 -2.73 -0.45
C GLN A 663 -13.39 -2.69 0.88
N TYR A 664 -13.28 -1.58 1.63
CA TYR A 664 -13.85 -1.47 2.98
C TYR A 664 -15.36 -1.14 3.00
N TYR A 665 -15.88 -0.42 2.01
CA TYR A 665 -17.29 0.03 2.00
C TYR A 665 -18.14 -0.55 0.88
N LEU A 666 -17.57 -0.81 -0.31
CA LEU A 666 -18.33 -1.37 -1.45
C LEU A 666 -18.26 -2.90 -1.55
N GLY A 667 -17.31 -3.53 -0.85
CA GLY A 667 -17.13 -4.98 -0.83
C GLY A 667 -16.47 -5.55 -2.08
N ALA A 668 -15.80 -4.72 -2.89
CA ALA A 668 -15.06 -5.13 -4.07
C ALA A 668 -13.55 -5.04 -3.81
N TYR A 669 -12.83 -6.15 -4.02
CA TYR A 669 -11.39 -6.26 -3.79
C TYR A 669 -10.58 -5.92 -5.04
N HIS A 670 -10.89 -6.56 -6.17
CA HIS A 670 -10.40 -6.18 -7.51
C HIS A 670 -11.57 -5.77 -8.41
N ARG A 671 -11.26 -4.96 -9.44
CA ARG A 671 -12.19 -4.53 -10.49
C ARG A 671 -11.53 -4.65 -11.88
N ALA A 672 -11.99 -5.60 -12.67
CA ALA A 672 -11.73 -5.67 -14.11
C ALA A 672 -12.76 -4.83 -14.92
N GLY A 673 -12.47 -4.57 -16.19
CA GLY A 673 -13.38 -3.88 -17.13
C GLY A 673 -13.92 -4.82 -18.21
N LEU A 674 -15.22 -4.77 -18.48
CA LEU A 674 -15.87 -5.58 -19.52
C LEU A 674 -16.48 -4.72 -20.64
N LYS A 675 -16.28 -5.17 -21.87
CA LYS A 675 -16.75 -4.50 -23.09
C LYS A 675 -18.12 -5.00 -23.51
N ASN A 676 -19.07 -4.07 -23.64
CA ASN A 676 -20.40 -4.30 -24.20
C ASN A 676 -21.19 -5.49 -23.60
N PRO A 677 -21.29 -5.65 -22.27
CA PRO A 677 -22.17 -6.65 -21.69
C PRO A 677 -23.61 -6.53 -22.21
N PRO A 678 -24.28 -7.63 -22.65
CA PRO A 678 -25.59 -7.55 -23.30
C PRO A 678 -26.76 -7.52 -22.30
N ALA A 679 -26.53 -8.02 -21.08
CA ALA A 679 -27.54 -8.12 -20.03
C ALA A 679 -26.89 -8.25 -18.66
N PHE A 680 -27.68 -7.98 -17.62
CA PHE A 680 -27.40 -8.28 -16.21
C PHE A 680 -28.43 -9.30 -15.71
N ALA A 681 -28.00 -10.29 -14.91
CA ALA A 681 -28.89 -11.11 -14.09
C ALA A 681 -28.47 -11.07 -12.63
N GLY A 682 -29.42 -10.73 -11.77
CA GLY A 682 -29.23 -10.69 -10.34
C GLY A 682 -29.11 -12.07 -9.72
N THR A 683 -28.09 -12.25 -8.89
CA THR A 683 -27.90 -13.37 -7.95
C THR A 683 -28.19 -12.87 -6.53
N GLY A 684 -28.08 -13.74 -5.52
CA GLY A 684 -28.13 -13.33 -4.10
C GLY A 684 -29.32 -12.40 -3.76
N ALA A 685 -29.00 -11.20 -3.25
CA ALA A 685 -30.01 -10.19 -2.90
C ALA A 685 -30.84 -9.67 -4.10
N PHE A 686 -30.36 -9.85 -5.34
CA PHE A 686 -31.04 -9.47 -6.57
C PHE A 686 -31.73 -10.61 -7.31
N ALA A 687 -31.66 -11.85 -6.82
CA ALA A 687 -32.22 -13.05 -7.48
C ALA A 687 -33.58 -12.82 -8.15
N GLY A 688 -33.69 -13.12 -9.44
CA GLY A 688 -34.93 -12.91 -10.23
C GLY A 688 -35.13 -11.49 -10.78
N THR A 689 -34.17 -10.59 -10.59
CA THR A 689 -34.07 -9.32 -11.33
C THR A 689 -33.11 -9.49 -12.51
N GLY A 690 -33.43 -8.88 -13.65
CA GLY A 690 -32.55 -8.80 -14.80
C GLY A 690 -32.86 -7.58 -15.65
N ALA A 691 -31.89 -7.19 -16.47
CA ALA A 691 -31.95 -6.02 -17.33
C ALA A 691 -31.18 -6.28 -18.64
N THR A 692 -31.70 -5.77 -19.75
CA THR A 692 -30.92 -5.62 -20.99
C THR A 692 -29.96 -4.43 -20.84
N LEU A 693 -28.77 -4.52 -21.45
CA LEU A 693 -27.74 -3.50 -21.38
C LEU A 693 -27.30 -3.05 -22.78
N ALA A 694 -26.99 -1.75 -22.93
CA ALA A 694 -26.52 -1.15 -24.16
C ALA A 694 -25.73 0.14 -23.90
N ALA A 695 -24.99 0.62 -24.90
CA ALA A 695 -24.39 1.95 -24.89
C ALA A 695 -25.44 3.06 -24.71
N ALA A 696 -25.08 4.10 -23.96
CA ALA A 696 -25.87 5.30 -23.73
C ALA A 696 -25.24 6.53 -24.41
N ALA A 697 -25.96 7.65 -24.49
CA ALA A 697 -25.40 8.90 -24.99
C ALA A 697 -24.29 9.39 -24.04
N GLY A 698 -23.07 9.56 -24.53
CA GLY A 698 -21.93 9.98 -23.71
C GLY A 698 -21.27 8.87 -22.87
N ASN A 699 -21.84 7.66 -22.81
CA ASN A 699 -21.30 6.54 -22.04
C ASN A 699 -21.39 5.22 -22.86
N PRO A 700 -20.27 4.72 -23.43
CA PRO A 700 -20.28 3.65 -24.43
C PRO A 700 -20.53 2.23 -23.89
N LEU A 701 -20.45 1.99 -22.57
CA LEU A 701 -20.46 0.65 -21.96
C LEU A 701 -19.28 -0.21 -22.44
N ASP A 702 -18.08 0.37 -22.49
CA ASP A 702 -16.85 -0.35 -22.90
C ASP A 702 -15.90 -0.67 -21.73
N ASN A 703 -16.24 -0.24 -20.51
CA ASN A 703 -15.46 -0.50 -19.31
C ASN A 703 -16.36 -0.84 -18.10
N ALA A 704 -17.35 -1.71 -18.31
CA ALA A 704 -18.28 -2.14 -17.25
C ALA A 704 -17.56 -2.91 -16.13
N GLY A 705 -17.78 -2.55 -14.87
CA GLY A 705 -17.09 -3.14 -13.73
C GLY A 705 -17.43 -4.61 -13.51
N ALA A 706 -16.41 -5.46 -13.44
CA ALA A 706 -16.50 -6.85 -13.02
C ALA A 706 -15.63 -7.06 -11.77
N TYR A 707 -16.24 -7.48 -10.67
CA TYR A 707 -15.63 -7.40 -9.33
C TYR A 707 -15.33 -8.77 -8.73
N THR A 708 -14.20 -8.88 -8.02
CA THR A 708 -13.99 -9.94 -7.02
C THR A 708 -14.52 -9.45 -5.67
N VAL A 709 -15.35 -10.26 -4.99
CA VAL A 709 -15.95 -9.90 -3.71
C VAL A 709 -14.90 -9.95 -2.59
N THR A 710 -14.86 -8.95 -1.71
CA THR A 710 -13.86 -8.87 -0.62
C THR A 710 -13.86 -10.12 0.26
N SER A 711 -15.01 -10.69 0.61
CA SER A 711 -15.12 -11.93 1.40
C SER A 711 -14.67 -13.20 0.65
N ASP A 712 -14.63 -13.18 -0.68
CA ASP A 712 -14.10 -14.28 -1.48
C ASP A 712 -12.56 -14.26 -1.55
N THR A 713 -11.92 -13.09 -1.43
CA THR A 713 -10.46 -12.97 -1.26
C THR A 713 -10.06 -13.07 0.22
N LEU A 714 -10.48 -12.09 1.02
CA LEU A 714 -10.20 -11.98 2.45
C LEU A 714 -11.24 -12.79 3.24
N LYS A 715 -10.89 -14.03 3.60
CA LYS A 715 -11.82 -14.99 4.20
C LYS A 715 -12.43 -14.47 5.51
N PRO A 716 -13.77 -14.49 5.70
CA PRO A 716 -14.44 -13.97 6.89
C PRO A 716 -13.97 -14.54 8.24
N GLU A 717 -13.41 -15.75 8.24
CA GLU A 717 -12.82 -16.39 9.43
C GLU A 717 -11.57 -15.67 9.94
N GLN A 718 -10.85 -14.97 9.05
CA GLN A 718 -9.67 -14.16 9.34
C GLN A 718 -10.00 -12.67 9.33
N PHE A 719 -10.87 -12.22 8.43
CA PHE A 719 -11.22 -10.81 8.22
C PHE A 719 -12.74 -10.57 8.41
N PRO A 720 -13.27 -10.71 9.65
CA PRO A 720 -14.71 -10.66 9.92
C PRO A 720 -15.38 -9.32 9.58
N GLN A 721 -14.62 -8.22 9.49
CA GLN A 721 -15.07 -6.91 9.05
C GLN A 721 -15.62 -6.92 7.61
N PHE A 722 -15.08 -7.76 6.73
CA PHE A 722 -15.50 -7.84 5.32
C PHE A 722 -16.58 -8.91 5.07
N ALA A 723 -16.99 -9.64 6.10
CA ALA A 723 -17.95 -10.75 6.04
C ALA A 723 -19.35 -10.39 5.50
N SER A 724 -19.68 -9.10 5.39
CA SER A 724 -20.96 -8.64 4.83
C SER A 724 -20.97 -8.50 3.31
N SER A 725 -19.81 -8.55 2.65
CA SER A 725 -19.69 -8.47 1.19
C SER A 725 -20.16 -9.76 0.53
N ALA A 726 -20.95 -9.64 -0.55
CA ALA A 726 -21.56 -10.76 -1.26
C ALA A 726 -21.89 -10.43 -2.73
N SER A 727 -21.82 -11.46 -3.57
CA SER A 727 -22.36 -11.47 -4.95
C SER A 727 -23.81 -10.98 -5.03
N ALA A 728 -24.07 -10.08 -5.98
CA ALA A 728 -25.40 -9.56 -6.28
C ALA A 728 -25.78 -9.63 -7.77
N GLY A 729 -24.90 -10.09 -8.66
CA GLY A 729 -25.30 -10.49 -10.01
C GLY A 729 -24.15 -10.60 -10.99
N ASP A 730 -24.48 -11.20 -12.13
CA ASP A 730 -23.55 -11.58 -13.20
C ASP A 730 -23.95 -10.91 -14.53
N TYR A 731 -23.08 -10.99 -15.53
CA TYR A 731 -23.36 -10.64 -16.91
C TYR A 731 -23.64 -11.91 -17.75
N PRO A 732 -24.90 -12.33 -17.98
CA PRO A 732 -25.21 -13.65 -18.52
C PRO A 732 -24.72 -13.84 -19.96
N GLY A 733 -24.12 -14.99 -20.22
CA GLY A 733 -23.57 -15.32 -21.55
C GLY A 733 -22.26 -14.61 -21.87
N ILE A 734 -21.76 -13.76 -20.97
CA ILE A 734 -20.35 -13.40 -20.92
C ILE A 734 -19.70 -14.35 -19.92
N ARG A 735 -18.65 -15.02 -20.36
CA ARG A 735 -17.70 -15.65 -19.45
C ARG A 735 -16.73 -14.56 -19.03
N THR A 736 -16.69 -14.27 -17.74
CA THR A 736 -15.75 -13.33 -17.15
C THR A 736 -14.31 -13.84 -17.35
N PRO A 737 -13.27 -13.00 -17.16
CA PRO A 737 -11.90 -13.38 -17.51
C PRO A 737 -11.36 -14.59 -16.72
N PHE A 738 -12.06 -15.06 -15.69
CA PHE A 738 -11.60 -16.10 -14.75
C PHE A 738 -12.49 -17.37 -14.72
N GLU A 739 -13.47 -17.45 -15.61
CA GLU A 739 -14.34 -18.62 -15.84
C GLU A 739 -13.88 -19.42 -17.08
N PRO A 740 -14.27 -20.71 -17.27
CA PRO A 740 -13.96 -21.47 -18.50
C PRO A 740 -14.46 -20.79 -19.80
N ALA A 741 -14.00 -21.20 -20.99
CA ALA A 741 -14.45 -20.70 -22.30
C ALA A 741 -15.54 -21.59 -22.94
N GLU A 742 -15.41 -22.90 -22.83
CA GLU A 742 -16.45 -23.90 -23.09
C GLU A 742 -16.70 -24.68 -21.77
N GLY A 743 -17.43 -25.80 -21.79
CA GLY A 743 -17.40 -26.80 -20.72
C GLY A 743 -17.65 -26.30 -19.28
N SER A 744 -16.87 -26.88 -18.36
CA SER A 744 -16.90 -26.69 -16.91
C SER A 744 -15.51 -26.49 -16.29
N THR A 745 -14.44 -26.74 -17.05
CA THR A 745 -13.04 -26.56 -16.63
C THR A 745 -12.17 -26.04 -17.77
N PHE A 746 -11.04 -25.43 -17.43
CA PHE A 746 -10.01 -24.97 -18.37
C PHE A 746 -8.62 -25.36 -17.86
N ALA A 747 -7.60 -25.23 -18.72
CA ALA A 747 -6.21 -25.26 -18.26
C ALA A 747 -5.87 -23.87 -17.69
N ALA A 748 -5.44 -23.82 -16.44
CA ALA A 748 -5.18 -22.59 -15.70
C ALA A 748 -3.78 -22.61 -15.11
N VAL A 749 -3.10 -21.48 -15.18
CA VAL A 749 -1.98 -21.15 -14.32
C VAL A 749 -2.31 -19.84 -13.63
N LYS A 750 -2.39 -19.88 -12.30
CA LYS A 750 -2.45 -18.65 -11.50
C LYS A 750 -1.13 -17.92 -11.67
N HIS A 751 -1.17 -16.60 -11.65
CA HIS A 751 0.05 -15.83 -11.49
C HIS A 751 0.80 -16.36 -10.25
N ALA A 752 2.10 -16.56 -10.45
CA ALA A 752 3.10 -16.69 -9.42
C ALA A 752 4.42 -16.27 -10.04
N ASP A 753 5.22 -15.60 -9.24
CA ASP A 753 6.62 -15.27 -9.43
C ASP A 753 7.43 -16.42 -10.09
N ASP A 754 8.44 -16.06 -10.90
CA ASP A 754 9.53 -16.90 -11.42
C ASP A 754 9.06 -18.07 -12.32
N THR A 755 7.85 -18.01 -12.86
CA THR A 755 7.14 -19.17 -13.41
C THR A 755 7.16 -19.22 -14.95
N TRP A 756 7.86 -20.21 -15.51
CA TRP A 756 7.65 -20.62 -16.91
C TRP A 756 6.80 -21.88 -16.95
N ALA A 757 5.49 -21.71 -16.76
CA ALA A 757 4.51 -22.79 -16.89
C ALA A 757 4.29 -23.10 -18.38
N ARG A 758 4.59 -24.33 -18.81
CA ARG A 758 4.41 -24.79 -20.19
C ARG A 758 3.24 -25.77 -20.28
N LEU A 759 2.25 -25.53 -21.13
CA LEU A 759 1.23 -26.51 -21.49
C LEU A 759 1.62 -27.12 -22.84
N ALA A 760 2.29 -28.27 -22.82
CA ALA A 760 3.00 -28.83 -23.98
C ALA A 760 2.37 -30.12 -24.53
N ARG A 761 2.36 -30.27 -25.87
CA ARG A 761 1.97 -31.48 -26.60
C ARG A 761 2.84 -31.74 -27.83
N THR A 762 3.03 -33.01 -28.19
CA THR A 762 3.62 -33.38 -29.50
C THR A 762 2.53 -33.55 -30.57
N VAL A 763 2.82 -33.14 -31.79
CA VAL A 763 1.96 -33.26 -32.98
C VAL A 763 2.73 -33.94 -34.13
N ASP A 764 2.11 -34.90 -34.79
CA ASP A 764 2.67 -35.59 -35.96
C ASP A 764 2.07 -35.02 -37.26
N LEU A 765 2.83 -34.18 -37.94
CA LEU A 765 2.47 -33.62 -39.26
C LEU A 765 3.20 -34.35 -40.41
N SER A 766 3.86 -35.49 -40.17
CA SER A 766 4.67 -36.17 -41.21
C SER A 766 3.86 -36.69 -42.41
N GLY A 767 2.55 -36.88 -42.25
CA GLY A 767 1.62 -37.18 -43.36
C GLY A 767 0.85 -35.97 -43.90
N VAL A 768 1.07 -34.77 -43.37
CA VAL A 768 0.25 -33.57 -43.62
C VAL A 768 0.95 -32.64 -44.60
N ALA A 769 0.26 -32.23 -45.68
CA ALA A 769 0.78 -31.30 -46.66
C ALA A 769 0.52 -29.84 -46.25
N ALA A 770 1.47 -28.93 -46.46
CA ALA A 770 1.32 -27.50 -46.11
C ALA A 770 0.09 -26.84 -46.76
N GLY A 771 -0.24 -27.23 -48.00
CA GLY A 771 -1.45 -26.76 -48.70
C GLY A 771 -2.79 -27.13 -48.04
N SER A 772 -2.77 -28.01 -47.03
CA SER A 772 -3.95 -28.34 -46.20
C SER A 772 -4.15 -27.38 -45.02
N LYS A 773 -3.24 -26.40 -44.83
CA LYS A 773 -3.27 -25.37 -43.78
C LYS A 773 -3.47 -25.94 -42.37
N PRO A 774 -2.57 -26.82 -41.89
CA PRO A 774 -2.63 -27.27 -40.51
C PRO A 774 -2.43 -26.08 -39.56
N ARG A 775 -3.17 -26.07 -38.45
CA ARG A 775 -3.12 -24.98 -37.46
C ARG A 775 -3.60 -25.46 -36.09
N LEU A 776 -3.30 -24.71 -35.05
CA LEU A 776 -3.89 -24.87 -33.72
C LEU A 776 -4.78 -23.65 -33.43
N ASP A 777 -6.10 -23.86 -33.37
CA ASP A 777 -7.06 -22.89 -32.86
C ASP A 777 -7.19 -23.09 -31.33
N PHE A 778 -7.37 -22.04 -30.53
CA PHE A 778 -7.66 -22.14 -29.09
C PHE A 778 -8.33 -20.88 -28.54
N GLN A 779 -9.02 -20.99 -27.40
CA GLN A 779 -9.49 -19.85 -26.61
C GLN A 779 -8.44 -19.50 -25.56
N VAL A 780 -8.23 -18.21 -25.32
CA VAL A 780 -7.35 -17.70 -24.27
C VAL A 780 -8.00 -16.54 -23.51
N SER A 781 -7.95 -16.58 -22.18
CA SER A 781 -8.16 -15.41 -21.33
C SER A 781 -6.96 -15.29 -20.40
N TYR A 782 -6.54 -14.06 -20.15
CA TYR A 782 -5.33 -13.78 -19.41
C TYR A 782 -5.46 -12.42 -18.73
N ASP A 783 -5.02 -12.36 -17.49
CA ASP A 783 -4.85 -11.15 -16.71
C ASP A 783 -3.39 -11.16 -16.28
N THR A 784 -2.57 -10.79 -17.26
CA THR A 784 -1.12 -10.66 -17.16
C THR A 784 -0.79 -9.20 -17.04
N GLU A 785 0.26 -8.90 -16.31
CA GLU A 785 0.86 -7.59 -16.27
C GLU A 785 1.15 -7.02 -17.70
N PRO A 786 0.83 -5.76 -18.01
CA PRO A 786 1.01 -5.19 -19.35
C PRO A 786 2.46 -4.98 -19.78
N GLY A 787 2.99 -5.90 -20.59
CA GLY A 787 4.29 -5.80 -21.25
C GLY A 787 5.35 -6.77 -20.70
N TYR A 788 5.03 -7.53 -19.65
CA TYR A 788 6.04 -8.06 -18.74
C TYR A 788 5.82 -9.55 -18.45
N ASP A 789 4.70 -9.90 -17.82
CA ASP A 789 4.10 -11.23 -17.93
C ASP A 789 3.68 -11.49 -19.40
N ASN A 790 4.00 -12.67 -19.94
CA ASN A 790 3.65 -13.03 -21.31
C ASN A 790 3.08 -14.43 -21.46
N LEU A 791 2.06 -14.58 -22.30
CA LEU A 791 1.65 -15.87 -22.84
C LEU A 791 2.18 -16.02 -24.27
N VAL A 792 2.86 -17.12 -24.57
CA VAL A 792 3.40 -17.44 -25.90
C VAL A 792 2.91 -18.80 -26.41
N VAL A 793 2.98 -19.00 -27.73
CA VAL A 793 2.84 -20.33 -28.33
C VAL A 793 4.17 -20.74 -28.95
N GLU A 794 4.92 -21.60 -28.26
CA GLU A 794 6.20 -22.14 -28.68
C GLU A 794 6.02 -23.30 -29.67
N ALA A 795 6.94 -23.44 -30.62
CA ALA A 795 6.98 -24.56 -31.56
C ALA A 795 8.43 -24.93 -31.94
N HIS A 796 8.75 -26.23 -31.99
CA HIS A 796 9.99 -26.74 -32.57
C HIS A 796 9.84 -28.15 -33.14
N THR A 797 10.71 -28.54 -34.06
CA THR A 797 10.77 -29.91 -34.59
C THR A 797 11.29 -30.86 -33.52
N VAL A 798 10.57 -31.96 -33.25
CA VAL A 798 10.93 -32.90 -32.18
C VAL A 798 12.35 -33.43 -32.34
N GLY A 799 13.19 -33.20 -31.32
CA GLY A 799 14.60 -33.60 -31.31
C GLY A 799 15.52 -32.71 -32.18
N GLN A 800 15.08 -31.53 -32.58
CA GLN A 800 15.89 -30.46 -33.15
C GLN A 800 15.84 -29.21 -32.27
N ASP A 801 16.80 -28.32 -32.48
CA ASP A 801 16.91 -27.04 -31.80
C ASP A 801 16.50 -25.91 -32.77
N ASP A 802 15.24 -25.95 -33.23
CA ASP A 802 14.65 -24.98 -34.18
C ASP A 802 13.42 -24.28 -33.58
N TRP A 803 13.54 -23.88 -32.31
CA TRP A 803 12.51 -23.20 -31.53
C TRP A 803 12.14 -21.82 -32.07
N THR A 804 10.83 -21.56 -32.21
CA THR A 804 10.23 -20.23 -32.42
C THR A 804 8.98 -20.08 -31.58
N THR A 805 8.51 -18.86 -31.31
CA THR A 805 7.09 -18.65 -30.98
C THR A 805 6.29 -18.31 -32.25
N LEU A 806 4.98 -18.50 -32.20
CA LEU A 806 4.07 -18.35 -33.33
C LEU A 806 3.14 -17.14 -33.16
N PRO A 807 2.94 -16.29 -34.18
CA PRO A 807 1.96 -15.23 -34.14
C PRO A 807 0.53 -15.80 -34.19
N ASP A 808 -0.35 -15.23 -33.38
CA ASP A 808 -1.79 -15.38 -33.55
C ASP A 808 -2.24 -14.69 -34.85
N VAL A 809 -2.87 -15.47 -35.72
CA VAL A 809 -3.44 -15.04 -37.01
C VAL A 809 -4.54 -13.99 -36.83
N ASN A 810 -5.18 -13.93 -35.65
CA ASN A 810 -6.19 -12.90 -35.33
C ASN A 810 -5.57 -11.59 -34.80
N GLY A 811 -4.25 -11.51 -34.64
CA GLY A 811 -3.54 -10.30 -34.19
C GLY A 811 -3.59 -10.04 -32.69
N GLY A 812 -3.92 -11.05 -31.87
CA GLY A 812 -3.89 -10.95 -30.40
C GLY A 812 -2.47 -10.97 -29.82
N THR A 813 -1.49 -11.53 -30.54
CA THR A 813 -0.06 -11.48 -30.17
C THR A 813 0.64 -10.28 -30.80
N SER A 814 1.56 -9.67 -30.06
CA SER A 814 2.51 -8.69 -30.59
C SER A 814 3.89 -9.31 -30.79
N ALA A 815 4.60 -8.89 -31.84
CA ALA A 815 6.03 -9.12 -32.00
C ALA A 815 6.88 -8.05 -31.26
N GLN A 816 6.24 -7.17 -30.49
CA GLN A 816 6.95 -6.32 -29.54
C GLN A 816 7.61 -7.22 -28.47
N PRO A 817 8.92 -7.11 -28.22
CA PRO A 817 9.54 -7.78 -27.10
C PRO A 817 8.90 -7.35 -25.77
N PRO A 818 8.98 -8.20 -24.72
CA PRO A 818 8.67 -7.80 -23.35
C PRO A 818 9.46 -6.55 -23.00
N ALA A 819 8.87 -5.62 -22.24
CA ALA A 819 9.46 -4.29 -22.13
C ALA A 819 10.83 -4.29 -21.43
N ASP A 820 11.12 -5.26 -20.55
CA ASP A 820 12.48 -5.50 -19.99
C ASP A 820 13.39 -6.44 -20.78
N CYS A 821 12.96 -6.91 -21.96
CA CYS A 821 13.87 -7.66 -22.82
C CYS A 821 15.07 -6.81 -23.24
N GLY A 822 14.89 -5.49 -23.41
CA GLY A 822 15.94 -4.56 -23.84
C GLY A 822 17.19 -4.62 -22.97
N GLU A 823 16.99 -4.63 -21.65
CA GLU A 823 18.04 -4.74 -20.67
C GLU A 823 18.51 -6.20 -20.46
N GLY A 824 17.75 -7.16 -20.96
CA GLY A 824 18.08 -8.58 -21.04
C GLY A 824 17.77 -9.36 -19.77
N TYR A 825 16.90 -8.85 -18.91
CA TYR A 825 16.62 -9.44 -17.61
C TYR A 825 15.58 -10.54 -17.64
N TYR A 826 14.51 -10.35 -18.40
CA TYR A 826 13.56 -11.40 -18.73
C TYR A 826 14.29 -12.62 -19.34
N VAL A 827 15.24 -12.39 -20.26
CA VAL A 827 16.11 -13.44 -20.84
C VAL A 827 17.14 -14.00 -19.84
N ARG A 828 17.44 -13.33 -18.72
CA ARG A 828 18.32 -13.84 -17.65
C ARG A 828 17.57 -14.72 -16.63
N GLY A 829 16.35 -14.33 -16.23
CA GLY A 829 15.47 -15.18 -15.41
C GLY A 829 15.00 -16.41 -16.18
N HIS A 830 14.80 -16.24 -17.49
CA HIS A 830 14.34 -17.29 -18.40
C HIS A 830 15.29 -17.49 -19.60
N PRO A 831 16.50 -18.08 -19.41
CA PRO A 831 17.55 -18.25 -20.43
C PRO A 831 17.10 -18.89 -21.75
N PHE A 832 16.06 -19.72 -21.70
CA PHE A 832 15.49 -20.37 -22.88
C PHE A 832 14.82 -19.38 -23.85
N LEU A 833 14.50 -18.16 -23.41
CA LEU A 833 14.02 -17.07 -24.27
C LEU A 833 15.03 -16.64 -25.35
N ALA A 834 16.33 -16.96 -25.19
CA ALA A 834 17.35 -16.66 -26.19
C ALA A 834 17.10 -17.33 -27.56
N HIS A 835 16.21 -18.34 -27.61
CA HIS A 835 15.71 -18.91 -28.86
C HIS A 835 14.84 -17.93 -29.68
N TYR A 836 14.14 -17.01 -29.00
CA TYR A 836 13.12 -16.12 -29.56
C TYR A 836 13.51 -14.65 -29.57
N LEU A 837 14.37 -14.24 -28.63
CA LEU A 837 14.73 -12.87 -28.33
C LEU A 837 16.26 -12.71 -28.38
N THR A 838 16.75 -11.62 -28.97
CA THR A 838 18.17 -11.23 -28.92
C THR A 838 18.31 -9.89 -28.22
N VAL A 839 19.01 -9.88 -27.09
CA VAL A 839 19.39 -8.65 -26.36
C VAL A 839 20.58 -7.99 -27.06
N GLY A 840 20.52 -6.68 -27.31
CA GLY A 840 21.56 -5.90 -27.98
C GLY A 840 21.75 -4.51 -27.37
N GLU A 841 22.77 -3.76 -27.84
CA GLU A 841 23.17 -2.47 -27.25
C GLU A 841 22.10 -1.35 -27.38
N ASP A 842 21.20 -1.45 -28.36
CA ASP A 842 20.09 -0.51 -28.61
C ASP A 842 18.72 -1.11 -28.18
N GLY A 843 18.72 -2.11 -27.29
CA GLY A 843 17.53 -2.83 -26.84
C GLY A 843 17.39 -4.24 -27.43
N CYS A 844 16.18 -4.81 -27.38
CA CYS A 844 15.94 -6.21 -27.72
C CYS A 844 15.25 -6.39 -29.07
N ALA A 845 15.73 -7.36 -29.85
CA ALA A 845 15.15 -7.76 -31.12
C ALA A 845 14.21 -8.97 -30.95
N PRO A 846 13.03 -9.00 -31.60
CA PRO A 846 12.06 -10.10 -31.54
C PRO A 846 12.46 -11.31 -32.41
N THR A 847 13.76 -11.60 -32.47
CA THR A 847 14.38 -12.74 -33.15
C THR A 847 15.55 -13.22 -32.32
N GLY A 848 15.59 -14.52 -31.98
CA GLY A 848 16.64 -15.14 -31.19
C GLY A 848 17.58 -16.00 -32.03
N THR A 849 18.23 -16.98 -31.38
CA THR A 849 19.18 -17.89 -32.03
C THR A 849 18.53 -18.81 -33.07
N THR A 850 17.24 -19.13 -32.92
CA THR A 850 16.54 -20.15 -33.72
C THR A 850 15.22 -19.68 -34.34
N GLY A 851 14.54 -18.68 -33.74
CA GLY A 851 13.21 -18.26 -34.18
C GLY A 851 12.86 -16.82 -33.81
N SER A 852 11.56 -16.53 -33.79
CA SER A 852 11.00 -15.19 -33.56
C SER A 852 10.12 -15.14 -32.31
N TRP A 853 9.92 -13.93 -31.79
CA TRP A 853 9.04 -13.63 -30.67
C TRP A 853 7.68 -13.08 -31.11
N ASN A 854 6.64 -13.58 -30.46
CA ASN A 854 5.24 -13.22 -30.57
C ASN A 854 4.55 -13.62 -29.26
N ALA A 855 3.90 -12.68 -28.58
CA ALA A 855 3.29 -12.89 -27.26
C ALA A 855 1.97 -12.13 -27.05
N PHE A 856 1.10 -12.67 -26.20
CA PHE A 856 0.00 -11.96 -25.56
C PHE A 856 0.47 -11.38 -24.22
N THR A 857 0.02 -10.17 -23.87
CA THR A 857 0.33 -9.51 -22.59
C THR A 857 -0.73 -8.44 -22.25
N GLY A 858 -0.76 -7.97 -21.00
CA GLY A 858 -1.80 -7.08 -20.45
C GLY A 858 -3.15 -7.75 -20.15
N PRO A 859 -4.14 -7.04 -19.60
CA PRO A 859 -5.46 -7.61 -19.33
C PRO A 859 -6.18 -7.92 -20.65
N SER A 860 -6.46 -9.20 -20.90
CA SER A 860 -7.29 -9.67 -22.02
C SER A 860 -8.69 -9.05 -21.99
N ASN A 861 -9.19 -8.75 -20.79
CA ASN A 861 -10.56 -8.32 -20.48
C ASN A 861 -11.61 -9.31 -21.01
N GLY A 862 -11.29 -10.62 -20.96
CA GLY A 862 -12.16 -11.74 -21.33
C GLY A 862 -11.54 -12.66 -22.39
N TRP A 863 -12.24 -13.75 -22.70
CA TRP A 863 -11.81 -14.75 -23.66
C TRP A 863 -11.65 -14.21 -25.09
N ARG A 864 -10.54 -14.57 -25.73
CA ARG A 864 -10.17 -14.24 -27.10
C ARG A 864 -9.91 -15.53 -27.88
N GLN A 865 -10.41 -15.61 -29.12
CA GLN A 865 -10.02 -16.67 -30.05
C GLN A 865 -8.61 -16.40 -30.58
N ALA A 866 -7.70 -17.34 -30.39
CA ALA A 866 -6.39 -17.38 -31.01
C ALA A 866 -6.30 -18.50 -32.07
N SER A 867 -5.39 -18.37 -33.02
CA SER A 867 -5.06 -19.38 -34.04
C SER A 867 -3.61 -19.23 -34.50
N VAL A 868 -2.82 -20.30 -34.45
CA VAL A 868 -1.43 -20.31 -34.97
C VAL A 868 -1.27 -21.23 -36.18
N ASP A 869 -0.64 -20.75 -37.26
CA ASP A 869 -0.41 -21.52 -38.49
C ASP A 869 0.75 -22.52 -38.31
N LEU A 870 0.50 -23.80 -38.59
CA LEU A 870 1.47 -24.89 -38.49
C LEU A 870 1.99 -25.35 -39.86
N SER A 871 1.65 -24.65 -40.95
CA SER A 871 2.01 -25.02 -42.32
C SER A 871 3.51 -25.17 -42.57
N ALA A 872 4.36 -24.46 -41.81
CA ALA A 872 5.83 -24.57 -41.90
C ALA A 872 6.40 -25.88 -41.30
N TRP A 873 5.62 -26.60 -40.47
CA TRP A 873 6.01 -27.90 -39.90
C TRP A 873 5.36 -29.09 -40.61
N ALA A 874 4.64 -28.86 -41.72
CA ALA A 874 4.14 -29.90 -42.59
C ALA A 874 5.26 -30.87 -43.03
N GLY A 875 5.04 -32.18 -42.86
CA GLY A 875 6.05 -33.21 -43.09
C GLY A 875 6.93 -33.56 -41.86
N LYS A 876 6.82 -32.83 -40.75
CA LYS A 876 7.62 -33.03 -39.53
C LYS A 876 6.79 -33.54 -38.33
N LYS A 877 7.47 -33.95 -37.26
CA LYS A 877 6.88 -33.96 -35.90
C LYS A 877 7.28 -32.67 -35.19
N VAL A 878 6.33 -32.02 -34.54
CA VAL A 878 6.51 -30.73 -33.86
C VAL A 878 6.02 -30.85 -32.41
N GLU A 879 6.78 -30.34 -31.44
CA GLU A 879 6.24 -30.06 -30.10
C GLU A 879 5.72 -28.62 -30.10
N LEU A 880 4.52 -28.44 -29.54
CA LEU A 880 3.89 -27.15 -29.31
C LEU A 880 3.73 -26.96 -27.81
N ALA A 881 3.99 -25.76 -27.30
CA ALA A 881 3.64 -25.40 -25.93
C ALA A 881 2.94 -24.06 -25.87
N ILE A 882 1.82 -23.98 -25.16
CA ILE A 882 1.21 -22.71 -24.77
C ILE A 882 1.80 -22.39 -23.40
N SER A 883 2.64 -21.37 -23.33
CA SER A 883 3.51 -21.15 -22.19
C SER A 883 3.22 -19.79 -21.58
N TYR A 884 2.80 -19.81 -20.32
CA TYR A 884 2.79 -18.62 -19.48
C TYR A 884 4.18 -18.50 -18.91
N ILE A 885 4.84 -17.45 -19.35
CA ILE A 885 6.11 -17.01 -18.82
C ILE A 885 5.68 -15.84 -17.96
N SER A 886 5.39 -16.15 -16.69
CA SER A 886 5.38 -15.07 -15.74
C SER A 886 6.78 -14.55 -15.63
N ASP A 887 6.79 -13.32 -15.22
CA ASP A 887 7.97 -12.66 -14.81
C ASP A 887 7.92 -12.59 -13.26
N PRO A 888 9.02 -12.31 -12.55
CA PRO A 888 9.05 -12.77 -11.18
C PRO A 888 8.36 -11.97 -10.06
N GLY A 889 7.74 -10.80 -10.25
CA GLY A 889 6.94 -10.16 -9.16
C GLY A 889 5.43 -10.37 -9.31
N THR A 890 4.57 -9.64 -8.57
CA THR A 890 3.10 -9.88 -8.62
C THR A 890 2.45 -9.43 -9.93
N GLY A 891 2.01 -10.40 -10.72
CA GLY A 891 1.01 -10.19 -11.74
C GLY A 891 -0.40 -10.11 -11.15
N GLU A 892 -1.37 -9.90 -12.04
CA GLU A 892 -2.80 -9.97 -11.73
C GLU A 892 -3.20 -11.44 -11.52
N MET A 893 -4.17 -11.97 -12.28
CA MET A 893 -4.77 -13.28 -11.97
C MET A 893 -4.10 -14.47 -12.67
N GLY A 894 -3.25 -14.23 -13.68
CA GLY A 894 -2.55 -15.26 -14.46
C GLY A 894 -3.19 -15.55 -15.82
N ALA A 895 -3.01 -16.77 -16.35
CA ALA A 895 -3.41 -17.12 -17.71
C ALA A 895 -4.19 -18.44 -17.83
N PHE A 896 -5.13 -18.46 -18.78
CA PHE A 896 -6.20 -19.46 -18.90
C PHE A 896 -6.39 -19.85 -20.37
N VAL A 897 -6.47 -21.15 -20.64
CA VAL A 897 -6.55 -21.73 -22.00
C VAL A 897 -7.64 -22.80 -22.07
N ASP A 898 -8.42 -22.78 -23.14
CA ASP A 898 -9.55 -23.69 -23.35
C ASP A 898 -9.84 -23.91 -24.86
N ASP A 899 -10.74 -24.85 -25.18
CA ASP A 899 -11.17 -25.25 -26.53
C ASP A 899 -10.02 -25.35 -27.56
N THR A 900 -8.98 -26.10 -27.20
CA THR A 900 -7.83 -26.30 -28.09
C THR A 900 -8.20 -27.24 -29.23
N ARG A 901 -8.02 -26.81 -30.48
CA ARG A 901 -8.39 -27.57 -31.70
C ARG A 901 -7.22 -27.62 -32.66
N LEU A 902 -6.55 -28.77 -32.72
CA LEU A 902 -5.54 -29.03 -33.74
C LEU A 902 -6.23 -29.48 -35.04
N VAL A 903 -6.08 -28.68 -36.10
CA VAL A 903 -6.60 -28.97 -37.44
C VAL A 903 -5.46 -29.48 -38.33
N THR A 904 -5.66 -30.64 -38.96
CA THR A 904 -4.70 -31.30 -39.85
C THR A 904 -5.36 -31.65 -41.19
N GLY A 905 -5.72 -30.61 -41.95
CA GLY A 905 -6.37 -30.72 -43.25
C GLY A 905 -7.85 -31.10 -43.17
N THR A 906 -8.15 -32.39 -42.98
CA THR A 906 -9.56 -32.88 -42.86
C THR A 906 -9.89 -33.47 -41.48
N SER A 907 -8.88 -33.69 -40.64
CA SER A 907 -9.02 -34.08 -39.24
C SER A 907 -8.94 -32.87 -38.31
N THR A 908 -9.73 -32.90 -37.25
CA THR A 908 -9.65 -31.94 -36.13
C THR A 908 -9.64 -32.74 -34.82
N GLU A 909 -8.64 -32.50 -33.98
CA GLU A 909 -8.56 -33.02 -32.62
C GLU A 909 -8.90 -31.88 -31.66
N ALA A 910 -9.96 -32.03 -30.86
CA ALA A 910 -10.40 -31.04 -29.90
C ALA A 910 -10.13 -31.51 -28.46
N GLU A 911 -9.66 -30.61 -27.60
CA GLU A 911 -9.50 -30.81 -26.16
C GLU A 911 -9.90 -29.52 -25.42
N GLY A 912 -10.95 -29.62 -24.61
CA GLY A 912 -11.49 -28.56 -23.74
C GLY A 912 -11.32 -28.87 -22.26
N PHE A 913 -10.35 -29.71 -21.93
CA PHE A 913 -9.86 -30.01 -20.58
C PHE A 913 -10.86 -30.67 -19.59
N GLU A 914 -12.09 -30.95 -20.00
CA GLU A 914 -13.20 -31.45 -19.17
C GLU A 914 -12.93 -32.70 -18.30
N THR A 915 -11.91 -33.51 -18.63
CA THR A 915 -11.57 -34.73 -17.86
C THR A 915 -10.11 -34.82 -17.41
N SER A 916 -9.18 -34.17 -18.13
CA SER A 916 -7.74 -34.16 -17.87
C SER A 916 -7.08 -33.07 -18.74
N LEU A 917 -5.75 -32.97 -18.75
CA LEU A 917 -5.05 -32.17 -19.77
C LEU A 917 -5.06 -32.80 -21.18
N GLY A 918 -5.64 -34.01 -21.33
CA GLY A 918 -5.82 -34.65 -22.64
C GLY A 918 -4.52 -35.12 -23.25
N ALA A 919 -4.24 -34.64 -24.47
CA ALA A 919 -2.95 -34.82 -25.15
C ALA A 919 -1.87 -33.81 -24.70
N TRP A 920 -2.22 -32.86 -23.82
CA TRP A 920 -1.30 -31.89 -23.24
C TRP A 920 -0.73 -32.37 -21.90
N SER A 921 0.39 -31.78 -21.52
CA SER A 921 1.10 -32.05 -20.27
C SER A 921 1.72 -30.75 -19.74
N ALA A 922 1.96 -30.70 -18.43
CA ALA A 922 2.78 -29.66 -17.80
C ALA A 922 4.17 -30.26 -17.51
N PRO A 923 5.17 -30.14 -18.42
CA PRO A 923 6.52 -30.65 -18.20
C PRO A 923 7.34 -29.80 -17.21
N GLY A 924 6.80 -28.69 -16.71
CA GLY A 924 7.53 -27.68 -15.94
C GLY A 924 8.33 -26.72 -16.81
N ALA A 925 9.09 -25.86 -16.14
CA ALA A 925 9.92 -24.85 -16.77
C ALA A 925 11.03 -25.45 -17.65
N PRO A 926 11.42 -24.78 -18.76
CA PRO A 926 12.50 -25.26 -19.61
C PRO A 926 13.87 -25.03 -18.96
N ALA A 927 14.87 -25.78 -19.42
CA ALA A 927 16.20 -25.79 -18.81
C ALA A 927 16.82 -24.39 -18.69
N GLY A 928 17.21 -24.02 -17.47
CA GLY A 928 17.79 -22.72 -17.12
C GLY A 928 16.82 -21.77 -16.42
N SER A 929 15.51 -22.02 -16.46
CA SER A 929 14.52 -21.25 -15.71
C SER A 929 14.33 -21.78 -14.28
N PRO A 930 13.80 -20.97 -13.35
CA PRO A 930 13.39 -21.41 -12.01
C PRO A 930 12.32 -22.50 -12.02
N GLY A 931 12.09 -23.11 -10.86
CA GLY A 931 11.04 -24.10 -10.67
C GLY A 931 9.69 -23.44 -10.40
N ASN A 932 8.68 -23.78 -11.19
CA ASN A 932 7.32 -23.25 -11.12
C ASN A 932 6.68 -23.42 -9.72
N ALA A 933 6.31 -22.30 -9.09
CA ALA A 933 5.49 -22.29 -7.86
C ALA A 933 3.99 -22.51 -8.17
N SER A 934 3.57 -22.10 -9.36
CA SER A 934 2.26 -22.36 -9.98
C SER A 934 2.51 -22.96 -11.37
N ASP A 935 1.75 -23.96 -11.81
CA ASP A 935 1.90 -24.55 -13.14
C ASP A 935 0.52 -24.84 -13.75
N TRP A 936 0.48 -25.20 -15.03
CA TRP A 936 -0.77 -25.51 -15.73
C TRP A 936 -1.47 -26.69 -15.08
N THR A 937 -2.58 -26.38 -14.41
CA THR A 937 -3.47 -27.35 -13.80
C THR A 937 -4.85 -27.22 -14.41
N ARG A 938 -5.61 -28.31 -14.41
CA ARG A 938 -7.04 -28.22 -14.76
C ARG A 938 -7.78 -27.55 -13.61
N SER A 939 -8.41 -26.42 -13.87
CA SER A 939 -9.21 -25.68 -12.90
C SER A 939 -10.66 -25.52 -13.36
N ALA A 940 -11.58 -25.39 -12.40
CA ALA A 940 -12.85 -24.72 -12.63
C ALA A 940 -12.63 -23.19 -12.58
N ALA A 941 -13.71 -22.39 -12.62
CA ALA A 941 -13.62 -20.94 -12.37
C ALA A 941 -12.86 -20.67 -11.06
N LEU A 942 -11.80 -19.86 -11.14
CA LEU A 942 -10.93 -19.55 -9.99
C LEU A 942 -11.60 -18.55 -9.05
N PHE A 943 -12.22 -17.55 -9.66
CA PHE A 943 -13.02 -16.51 -9.04
C PHE A 943 -14.20 -16.25 -9.95
N HIS A 944 -15.38 -16.05 -9.38
CA HIS A 944 -16.56 -15.71 -10.16
C HIS A 944 -16.75 -14.20 -10.15
N SER A 945 -16.35 -13.49 -11.22
CA SER A 945 -16.46 -12.03 -11.22
C SER A 945 -17.91 -11.57 -11.30
N GLN A 946 -18.23 -10.57 -10.50
CA GLN A 946 -19.58 -10.08 -10.28
C GLN A 946 -19.82 -8.78 -11.05
N ALA A 947 -20.95 -8.69 -11.76
CA ALA A 947 -21.48 -7.45 -12.30
C ALA A 947 -22.02 -6.51 -11.20
N ALA A 948 -22.33 -7.07 -10.03
CA ALA A 948 -22.82 -6.32 -8.88
C ALA A 948 -22.37 -6.96 -7.56
N VAL A 949 -22.03 -6.11 -6.60
CA VAL A 949 -21.68 -6.51 -5.22
C VAL A 949 -22.63 -5.83 -4.24
N THR A 950 -22.94 -6.51 -3.14
CA THR A 950 -23.66 -5.95 -1.99
C THR A 950 -22.84 -6.07 -0.73
N THR A 951 -22.92 -5.07 0.13
CA THR A 951 -22.58 -5.19 1.56
C THR A 951 -23.85 -5.06 2.40
N ARG A 952 -23.71 -4.96 3.73
CA ARG A 952 -24.80 -4.59 4.65
C ARG A 952 -25.45 -3.24 4.27
N ASP A 953 -24.67 -2.27 3.79
CA ASP A 953 -25.07 -0.86 3.68
C ASP A 953 -24.86 -0.25 2.29
N THR A 954 -24.26 -1.01 1.37
CA THR A 954 -23.95 -0.56 0.00
C THR A 954 -24.39 -1.58 -1.05
N VAL A 955 -24.71 -1.07 -2.23
CA VAL A 955 -24.83 -1.80 -3.49
C VAL A 955 -23.86 -1.17 -4.45
N LEU A 956 -23.04 -1.96 -5.11
CA LEU A 956 -22.19 -1.56 -6.23
C LEU A 956 -22.69 -2.24 -7.51
N LEU A 957 -22.93 -1.46 -8.57
CA LEU A 957 -23.26 -1.93 -9.91
C LEU A 957 -22.15 -1.50 -10.88
N GLY A 958 -21.59 -2.45 -11.64
CA GLY A 958 -20.56 -2.18 -12.64
C GLY A 958 -21.03 -1.44 -13.89
N PHE A 959 -22.22 -0.85 -13.85
CA PHE A 959 -22.85 -0.14 -14.95
C PHE A 959 -23.85 0.87 -14.39
N GLY A 960 -23.96 2.03 -15.04
CA GLY A 960 -25.02 3.00 -14.75
C GLY A 960 -26.39 2.58 -15.30
N LEU A 961 -27.47 3.12 -14.70
CA LEU A 961 -28.85 2.88 -15.16
C LEU A 961 -29.12 3.41 -16.58
N GLU A 962 -28.36 4.40 -17.04
CA GLU A 962 -28.42 4.91 -18.42
C GLU A 962 -28.27 3.79 -19.45
N HIS A 963 -27.46 2.76 -19.16
CA HIS A 963 -27.24 1.60 -20.02
C HIS A 963 -28.41 0.64 -20.12
N VAL A 964 -29.39 0.71 -19.20
CA VAL A 964 -30.55 -0.17 -19.21
C VAL A 964 -31.65 0.47 -20.07
N PRO A 965 -31.93 0.05 -21.31
CA PRO A 965 -32.83 0.82 -22.20
C PRO A 965 -34.30 0.80 -21.73
N GLY A 966 -34.70 -0.27 -21.04
CA GLY A 966 -36.06 -0.43 -20.53
C GLY A 966 -36.32 0.37 -19.26
N THR A 967 -37.18 1.39 -19.31
CA THR A 967 -37.59 2.15 -18.11
C THR A 967 -38.11 1.26 -16.97
N ALA A 968 -38.89 0.22 -17.30
CA ALA A 968 -39.38 -0.74 -16.32
C ALA A 968 -38.28 -1.67 -15.77
N GLU A 969 -37.18 -1.88 -16.52
CA GLU A 969 -35.99 -2.61 -16.07
C GLU A 969 -35.17 -1.74 -15.11
N ARG A 970 -34.90 -0.47 -15.46
CA ARG A 970 -34.30 0.53 -14.54
C ARG A 970 -35.04 0.57 -13.21
N ALA A 971 -36.37 0.67 -13.25
CA ALA A 971 -37.20 0.66 -12.05
C ALA A 971 -37.08 -0.66 -11.26
N ARG A 972 -37.17 -1.84 -11.90
CA ARG A 972 -37.00 -3.12 -11.19
C ARG A 972 -35.61 -3.26 -10.56
N LEU A 973 -34.55 -2.88 -11.29
CA LEU A 973 -33.17 -2.97 -10.84
C LEU A 973 -32.91 -2.06 -9.63
N LEU A 974 -33.29 -0.78 -9.73
CA LEU A 974 -33.11 0.16 -8.63
C LEU A 974 -34.01 -0.17 -7.44
N GLY A 975 -35.23 -0.66 -7.67
CA GLY A 975 -36.11 -1.18 -6.62
C GLY A 975 -35.52 -2.37 -5.88
N ARG A 976 -34.78 -3.23 -6.59
CA ARG A 976 -34.06 -4.37 -6.01
C ARG A 976 -32.87 -3.93 -5.18
N ALA A 977 -32.05 -3.00 -5.71
CA ALA A 977 -30.95 -2.39 -4.99
C ALA A 977 -31.41 -1.73 -3.68
N LEU A 978 -32.47 -0.92 -3.73
CA LEU A 978 -33.09 -0.32 -2.54
C LEU A 978 -33.63 -1.36 -1.53
N GLY A 979 -33.92 -2.58 -1.97
CA GLY A 979 -34.38 -3.69 -1.14
C GLY A 979 -33.26 -4.58 -0.59
N ALA A 980 -32.06 -4.51 -1.16
CA ALA A 980 -30.86 -5.23 -0.71
C ALA A 980 -30.19 -4.54 0.48
N LEU A 981 -30.21 -3.20 0.49
CA LEU A 981 -29.74 -2.38 1.60
C LEU A 981 -30.46 -2.72 2.92
N ARG A 982 -29.71 -2.72 4.04
CA ARG A 982 -30.28 -2.92 5.37
C ARG A 982 -31.42 -1.93 5.69
N ARG A 983 -32.49 -2.48 6.28
CA ARG A 983 -33.67 -1.74 6.73
C ARG A 983 -33.52 -1.12 8.11
#